data_AF-C0F0E8-F1
#
_entry.id   AF-C0F0E8-F1
#
_cell.length_a   1.000
_cell.length_b   1.000
_cell.length_c   1.000
_cell.angle_alpha   90.00
_cell.angle_beta   90.00
_cell.angle_gamma   90.00
#
_symmetry.space_group_name_H-M   'P 1'
#
loop_
_entity.id
_entity.type
_entity.pdbx_description
1 polymer ?
#
loop_
_entity_poly.entity_id
_entity_poly.type
_entity_poly.pdbx_seq_one_letter_code
_entity_poly.pdbx_strand_id
1 'polypeptide(L)'
;MGEKNIWERIKDSSNCRVLILNLILTLCLNLLLEFTERRSVSEVFSFVQERTFVFLYNGFIIFLCLSVVFLVKKKIFAYVFITGCWSLVAIANGIVLSDRKTPFTAVDLTLVKSVLPILSSYLEVWQIVAIVILLVIGVGGLVCLYLYSPEDKKFKSAFSGFLYTAVTVVCFCAVTYVGVGKGMLIKKFDNLIAGYKDYGVAYGFCVTAIDTGIDRPINYSRDTVKGIKKKVKKAEKKQKQSEKAEDVREPNIIFIQLESFFDATTVKNLKVSEDPIPTFHKIQKEYTSGYLKVPVYGAGTINTEFEVITGMNMDYFGTGEYPYRSILHKTTCDSVAYWLKEKNYESSVIHNNNASFYDRDAVFSNLGFNNFITIENMDVKSRNEVGWAKDSILTTYIMDTLNQTKKKDIIYTISVQGHGDYPTDDQSGSPITVSGEGMSQSYLNQFTYYVNQTREMDDFIKDLTDKLSDYHEDVMVIAYGDHLPGMNLESKDLKTNSKYETPYFIWDNFGYNKENKKKQSGKVEAWQLASKVLKEVGIHNGFLNEYHQTMEEDKKYRKNLKLLQYDMLYGSNFVREDKKSLEPTKINYSLSPVEITEIKEDRDDYLLLGNNFTDASRVFVNGVRAASKKESSSVLEIPKSAVKEGDKITVHQVSVTNENITLNQSEEYEFHKDKVRLLYKNLYDE
;
A
#
# COMPACT_ATOMS: atom_id res chain seq x y z
N MET A 1 38.15 0.31 58.96
CA MET A 1 37.27 0.66 57.82
C MET A 1 36.95 -0.63 57.09
N GLY A 2 35.77 -1.22 57.36
CA GLY A 2 35.38 -2.49 56.72
C GLY A 2 35.01 -2.28 55.26
N GLU A 3 35.60 -3.04 54.35
CA GLU A 3 35.15 -3.13 52.96
C GLU A 3 33.73 -3.67 52.95
N LYS A 4 32.75 -2.81 52.62
CA LYS A 4 31.36 -3.24 52.37
C LYS A 4 31.35 -4.35 51.32
N ASN A 5 30.72 -5.47 51.67
CA ASN A 5 30.47 -6.62 50.79
C ASN A 5 29.78 -6.14 49.50
N ILE A 6 30.07 -6.76 48.35
CA ILE A 6 29.46 -6.46 47.05
C ILE A 6 27.92 -6.39 47.14
N TRP A 7 27.32 -7.27 47.95
CA TRP A 7 25.88 -7.29 48.20
C TRP A 7 25.36 -6.08 48.99
N GLU A 8 26.16 -5.52 49.89
CA GLU A 8 25.82 -4.29 50.63
C GLU A 8 25.99 -3.03 49.79
N ARG A 9 26.88 -3.04 48.78
CA ARG A 9 27.01 -1.95 47.79
C ARG A 9 25.85 -1.94 46.79
N ILE A 10 25.31 -3.11 46.44
CA ILE A 10 24.10 -3.28 45.60
C ILE A 10 22.83 -2.78 46.32
N LYS A 11 22.78 -2.90 47.65
CA LYS A 11 21.63 -2.51 48.50
C LYS A 11 21.56 -1.01 48.82
N ASP A 12 22.54 -0.20 48.41
CA ASP A 12 22.63 1.22 48.77
C ASP A 12 21.69 2.12 47.92
N SER A 13 20.45 2.24 48.38
CA SER A 13 19.38 3.26 48.26
C SER A 13 19.16 4.18 47.03
N SER A 14 20.01 4.21 45.99
CA SER A 14 19.74 4.95 44.72
C SER A 14 19.34 4.00 43.59
N ASN A 15 20.08 2.90 43.39
CA ASN A 15 19.83 1.98 42.28
C ASN A 15 18.56 1.14 42.46
N CYS A 16 18.19 0.77 43.69
CA CYS A 16 16.88 0.12 43.93
C CYS A 16 15.70 1.04 43.59
N ARG A 17 15.82 2.36 43.82
CA ARG A 17 14.78 3.32 43.45
C ARG A 17 14.67 3.44 41.93
N VAL A 18 15.82 3.51 41.23
CA VAL A 18 15.87 3.47 39.75
C VAL A 18 15.25 2.18 39.21
N LEU A 19 15.55 1.03 39.84
CA LEU A 19 14.98 -0.25 39.45
C LEU A 19 13.45 -0.28 39.57
N ILE A 20 12.91 0.13 40.73
CA ILE A 20 11.47 0.20 40.98
C ILE A 20 10.81 1.17 39.99
N LEU A 21 11.41 2.35 39.78
CA LEU A 21 10.88 3.33 38.84
C LEU A 21 10.91 2.81 37.39
N ASN A 22 11.98 2.12 36.98
CA ASN A 22 12.05 1.47 35.67
C ASN A 22 10.93 0.45 35.50
N LEU A 23 10.67 -0.40 36.51
CA LEU A 23 9.59 -1.38 36.47
C LEU A 23 8.21 -0.72 36.33
N ILE A 24 7.94 0.33 37.11
CA ILE A 24 6.68 1.08 37.04
C ILE A 24 6.52 1.73 35.67
N LEU A 25 7.54 2.47 35.19
CA LEU A 25 7.49 3.14 33.90
C LEU A 25 7.37 2.16 32.74
N THR A 26 8.08 1.03 32.79
CA THR A 26 7.92 -0.06 31.83
C THR A 26 6.47 -0.53 31.76
N LEU A 27 5.84 -0.81 32.91
CA LEU A 27 4.45 -1.26 32.93
C LEU A 27 3.50 -0.20 32.36
N CYS A 28 3.65 1.06 32.78
CA CYS A 28 2.82 2.16 32.30
C CYS A 28 2.97 2.38 30.78
N LEU A 29 4.20 2.40 30.26
CA LEU A 29 4.46 2.59 28.83
C LEU A 29 3.98 1.41 28.00
N ASN A 30 4.18 0.17 28.48
CA ASN A 30 3.71 -1.01 27.77
C ASN A 30 2.18 -1.01 27.68
N LEU A 31 1.49 -0.69 28.77
CA LEU A 31 0.03 -0.56 28.77
C LEU A 31 -0.45 0.56 27.83
N LEU A 32 0.25 1.70 27.80
CA LEU A 32 -0.05 2.79 26.87
C LEU A 32 0.08 2.34 25.41
N LEU A 33 1.20 1.70 25.07
CA LEU A 33 1.46 1.18 23.73
C LEU A 33 0.37 0.18 23.31
N GLU A 34 0.08 -0.82 24.14
CA GLU A 34 -0.95 -1.82 23.82
C GLU A 34 -2.36 -1.21 23.76
N PHE A 35 -2.65 -0.18 24.56
CA PHE A 35 -3.91 0.55 24.47
C PHE A 35 -4.06 1.29 23.14
N THR A 36 -3.00 1.89 22.60
CA THR A 36 -3.07 2.59 21.30
C THR A 36 -3.29 1.65 20.12
N GLU A 37 -2.80 0.42 20.20
CA GLU A 37 -3.02 -0.63 19.19
C GLU A 37 -4.44 -1.20 19.27
N ARG A 38 -4.89 -1.55 20.48
CA ARG A 38 -6.14 -2.31 20.69
C ARG A 38 -7.36 -1.42 20.86
N ARG A 39 -7.17 -0.14 21.21
CA ARG A 39 -8.23 0.87 21.41
C ARG A 39 -9.29 0.49 22.45
N SER A 40 -9.07 -0.58 23.20
CA SER A 40 -10.01 -1.14 24.16
C SER A 40 -9.26 -1.65 25.37
N VAL A 41 -9.66 -1.19 26.56
CA VAL A 41 -9.09 -1.67 27.83
C VAL A 41 -9.34 -3.17 28.00
N SER A 42 -10.51 -3.66 27.58
CA SER A 42 -10.87 -5.08 27.64
C SER A 42 -9.91 -5.92 26.79
N GLU A 43 -9.63 -5.49 25.56
CA GLU A 43 -8.72 -6.20 24.67
C GLU A 43 -7.27 -6.19 25.16
N VAL A 44 -6.83 -5.11 25.82
CA VAL A 44 -5.53 -5.08 26.49
C VAL A 44 -5.48 -6.14 27.60
N PHE A 45 -6.52 -6.27 28.42
CA PHE A 45 -6.58 -7.31 29.45
C PHE A 45 -6.58 -8.72 28.86
N SER A 46 -7.36 -8.97 27.80
CA SER A 46 -7.34 -10.25 27.08
C SER A 46 -5.95 -10.59 26.58
N PHE A 47 -5.24 -9.62 25.97
CA PHE A 47 -3.86 -9.83 25.51
C PHE A 47 -2.90 -10.15 26.67
N VAL A 48 -3.00 -9.45 27.79
CA VAL A 48 -2.18 -9.73 28.98
C VAL A 48 -2.42 -11.16 29.49
N GLN A 49 -3.64 -11.66 29.42
CA GLN A 49 -4.00 -13.01 29.88
C GLN A 49 -3.61 -14.10 28.87
N GLU A 50 -3.96 -13.93 27.59
CA GLU A 50 -3.76 -14.93 26.54
C GLU A 50 -2.31 -14.99 26.04
N ARG A 51 -1.59 -13.86 26.12
CA ARG A 51 -0.23 -13.67 25.59
C ARG A 51 0.71 -13.10 26.65
N THR A 52 0.59 -13.54 27.90
CA THR A 52 1.36 -13.00 29.04
C THR A 52 2.87 -12.92 28.78
N PHE A 53 3.47 -13.96 28.19
CA PHE A 53 4.90 -13.95 27.88
C PHE A 53 5.29 -12.83 26.91
N VAL A 54 4.49 -12.64 25.85
CA VAL A 54 4.71 -11.61 24.84
C VAL A 54 4.55 -10.23 25.46
N PHE A 55 3.50 -10.01 26.26
CA PHE A 55 3.30 -8.76 26.98
C PHE A 55 4.50 -8.43 27.87
N LEU A 56 4.98 -9.40 28.66
CA LEU A 56 6.17 -9.23 29.50
C LEU A 56 7.44 -8.99 28.67
N TYR A 57 7.56 -9.62 27.50
CA TYR A 57 8.70 -9.41 26.60
C TYR A 57 8.72 -7.99 26.00
N ASN A 58 7.56 -7.44 25.60
CA ASN A 58 7.45 -6.03 25.20
C ASN A 58 7.86 -5.09 26.35
N GLY A 59 7.40 -5.39 27.57
CA GLY A 59 7.87 -4.70 28.76
C GLY A 59 9.39 -4.80 28.94
N PHE A 60 9.98 -5.97 28.67
CA PHE A 60 11.42 -6.18 28.78
C PHE A 60 12.22 -5.37 27.74
N ILE A 61 11.70 -5.19 26.52
CA ILE A 61 12.28 -4.28 25.52
C ILE A 61 12.33 -2.85 26.06
N ILE A 62 11.21 -2.35 26.59
CA ILE A 62 11.13 -1.00 27.17
C ILE A 62 12.07 -0.88 28.38
N PHE A 63 12.11 -1.89 29.24
CA PHE A 63 13.00 -1.93 30.40
C PHE A 63 14.47 -1.93 29.99
N LEU A 64 14.83 -2.64 28.92
CA LEU A 64 16.18 -2.64 28.36
C LEU A 64 16.58 -1.23 27.93
N CYS A 65 15.70 -0.49 27.24
CA CYS A 65 15.94 0.92 26.92
C CYS A 65 16.13 1.77 28.19
N LEU A 66 15.25 1.63 29.18
CA LEU A 66 15.32 2.36 30.46
C LEU A 66 16.56 1.97 31.30
N SER A 67 17.18 0.82 31.06
CA SER A 67 18.40 0.40 31.76
C SER A 67 19.60 1.32 31.48
N VAL A 68 19.56 2.13 30.41
CA VAL A 68 20.55 3.18 30.13
C VAL A 68 20.60 4.22 31.26
N VAL A 69 19.51 4.42 32.00
CA VAL A 69 19.46 5.35 33.14
C VAL A 69 20.47 4.98 34.24
N PHE A 70 20.83 3.69 34.37
CA PHE A 70 21.87 3.26 35.31
C PHE A 70 23.27 3.78 34.95
N LEU A 71 23.50 4.14 33.69
CA LEU A 71 24.81 4.53 33.16
C LEU A 71 25.05 6.05 33.15
N VAL A 72 24.01 6.85 33.35
CA VAL A 72 24.06 8.31 33.16
C VAL A 72 23.89 9.07 34.48
N LYS A 73 24.58 10.21 34.60
CA LYS A 73 24.47 11.10 35.77
C LYS A 73 23.16 11.89 35.81
N LYS A 74 22.66 12.29 34.63
CA LYS A 74 21.43 13.10 34.47
C LYS A 74 20.22 12.20 34.25
N LYS A 75 19.81 11.51 35.31
CA LYS A 75 18.76 10.48 35.26
C LYS A 75 17.41 11.00 34.81
N ILE A 76 17.00 12.20 35.26
CA ILE A 76 15.71 12.80 34.89
C ILE A 76 15.66 13.06 33.38
N PHE A 77 16.72 13.62 32.81
CA PHE A 77 16.82 13.82 31.37
C PHE A 77 16.67 12.49 30.60
N ALA A 78 17.40 11.46 31.02
CA ALA A 78 17.33 10.16 30.35
C ALA A 78 15.96 9.51 30.47
N TYR A 79 15.30 9.61 31.63
CA TYR A 79 13.91 9.17 31.77
C TYR A 79 13.00 9.92 30.80
N VAL A 80 12.95 11.24 30.85
CA VAL A 80 12.07 12.06 29.99
C VAL A 80 12.30 11.77 28.51
N PHE A 81 13.56 11.65 28.10
CA PHE A 81 13.91 11.34 26.72
C PHE A 81 13.41 9.95 26.30
N ILE A 82 13.76 8.89 27.04
CA ILE A 82 13.41 7.51 26.67
C ILE A 82 11.89 7.31 26.75
N THR A 83 11.23 7.79 27.80
CA THR A 83 9.77 7.70 27.92
C THR A 83 9.09 8.52 26.84
N GLY A 84 9.63 9.70 26.50
CA GLY A 84 9.13 10.54 25.41
C GLY A 84 9.19 9.84 24.05
N CYS A 85 10.29 9.15 23.73
CA CYS A 85 10.40 8.36 22.50
C CYS A 85 9.32 7.27 22.42
N TRP A 86 9.11 6.49 23.49
CA TRP A 86 8.08 5.45 23.51
C TRP A 86 6.65 6.01 23.46
N SER A 87 6.40 7.14 24.13
CA SER A 87 5.11 7.84 24.04
C SER A 87 4.85 8.36 22.62
N LEU A 88 5.87 8.87 21.92
CA LEU A 88 5.74 9.28 20.53
C LEU A 88 5.41 8.09 19.62
N VAL A 89 6.05 6.94 19.82
CA VAL A 89 5.71 5.71 19.09
C VAL A 89 4.25 5.31 19.35
N ALA A 90 3.79 5.33 20.61
CA ALA A 90 2.40 5.02 20.95
C ALA A 90 1.40 5.99 20.27
N ILE A 91 1.66 7.29 20.35
CA ILE A 91 0.80 8.32 19.74
C ILE A 91 0.78 8.16 18.22
N ALA A 92 1.95 8.02 17.59
CA ALA A 92 2.07 7.82 16.15
C ALA A 92 1.33 6.56 15.70
N ASN A 93 1.48 5.45 16.43
CA ASN A 93 0.74 4.21 16.17
C ASN A 93 -0.78 4.43 16.21
N GLY A 94 -1.28 5.07 17.26
CA GLY A 94 -2.70 5.38 17.39
C GLY A 94 -3.25 6.24 16.24
N ILE A 95 -2.48 7.27 15.82
CA ILE A 95 -2.84 8.14 14.69
C ILE A 95 -2.84 7.34 13.37
N VAL A 96 -1.75 6.65 13.05
CA VAL A 96 -1.58 5.94 11.77
C VAL A 96 -2.59 4.81 11.61
N LEU A 97 -2.87 4.05 12.68
CA LEU A 97 -3.91 3.03 12.66
C LEU A 97 -5.30 3.61 12.40
N SER A 98 -5.54 4.87 12.77
CA SER A 98 -6.86 5.51 12.60
C SER A 98 -7.10 5.88 11.15
N ASP A 99 -6.03 6.20 10.43
CA ASP A 99 -6.07 6.61 9.03
C ASP A 99 -6.08 5.41 8.06
N ARG A 100 -5.17 4.43 8.24
CA ARG A 100 -4.92 3.39 7.22
C ARG A 100 -4.83 1.94 7.72
N LYS A 101 -5.40 1.64 8.90
CA LYS A 101 -5.53 0.30 9.54
C LYS A 101 -4.26 -0.52 9.80
N THR A 102 -3.11 -0.07 9.30
CA THR A 102 -1.80 -0.70 9.49
C THR A 102 -1.04 0.01 10.62
N PRO A 103 -0.31 -0.72 11.47
CA PRO A 103 0.48 -0.13 12.55
C PRO A 103 1.58 0.82 12.05
N PHE A 104 2.00 1.74 12.92
CA PHE A 104 3.16 2.60 12.68
C PHE A 104 4.47 1.81 12.82
N THR A 105 5.29 1.83 11.77
CA THR A 105 6.53 1.06 11.69
C THR A 105 7.77 1.96 11.73
N ALA A 106 8.94 1.37 11.94
CA ALA A 106 10.19 2.11 11.86
C ALA A 106 10.52 2.58 10.42
N VAL A 107 9.99 1.90 9.40
CA VAL A 107 10.15 2.31 7.99
C VAL A 107 9.48 3.66 7.75
N ASP A 108 8.34 3.92 8.40
CA ASP A 108 7.64 5.21 8.30
C ASP A 108 8.51 6.40 8.76
N LEU A 109 9.43 6.19 9.71
CA LEU A 109 10.38 7.23 10.13
C LEU A 109 11.36 7.61 9.01
N THR A 110 11.68 6.68 8.11
CA THR A 110 12.60 6.95 7.01
C THR A 110 11.95 7.76 5.88
N LEU A 111 10.62 7.77 5.81
CA LEU A 111 9.82 8.51 4.84
C LEU A 111 9.63 9.98 5.19
N VAL A 112 9.99 10.44 6.39
CA VAL A 112 9.83 11.84 6.81
C VAL A 112 10.47 12.80 5.81
N LYS A 113 11.59 12.42 5.18
CA LYS A 113 12.24 13.24 4.14
C LYS A 113 11.40 13.38 2.87
N SER A 114 10.62 12.36 2.52
CA SER A 114 9.68 12.40 1.40
C SER A 114 8.42 13.19 1.74
N VAL A 115 8.03 13.23 3.02
CA VAL A 115 6.84 13.94 3.52
C VAL A 115 7.09 15.45 3.73
N LEU A 116 8.31 15.85 4.10
CA LEU A 116 8.68 17.26 4.32
C LEU A 116 8.37 18.21 3.15
N PRO A 117 8.67 17.87 1.89
CA PRO A 117 8.29 18.69 0.73
C PRO A 117 6.79 18.78 0.48
N ILE A 118 6.01 17.85 1.06
CA ILE A 118 4.56 17.70 0.82
C ILE A 118 3.76 18.31 1.99
N LEU A 119 4.38 18.45 3.17
CA LEU A 119 3.78 19.06 4.37
C LEU A 119 3.26 20.47 4.13
N SER A 120 3.90 21.26 3.26
CA SER A 120 3.45 22.60 2.82
C SER A 120 2.09 22.62 2.16
N SER A 121 1.53 21.45 1.88
CA SER A 121 0.28 21.33 1.17
C SER A 121 -0.81 20.56 1.89
N TYR A 122 -0.45 19.92 3.00
CA TYR A 122 -1.40 19.37 3.96
C TYR A 122 -1.69 20.33 5.10
N LEU A 123 -0.74 21.23 5.37
CA LEU A 123 -0.79 22.11 6.52
C LEU A 123 -0.68 23.56 6.08
N GLU A 124 -1.53 24.40 6.66
CA GLU A 124 -1.42 25.85 6.48
C GLU A 124 -0.09 26.34 7.06
N VAL A 125 0.43 27.44 6.52
CA VAL A 125 1.72 28.01 6.94
C VAL A 125 1.75 28.23 8.46
N TRP A 126 0.65 28.66 9.09
CA TRP A 126 0.60 28.85 10.54
C TRP A 126 0.66 27.53 11.31
N GLN A 127 0.10 26.42 10.78
CA GLN A 127 0.19 25.09 11.40
C GLN A 127 1.63 24.58 11.32
N ILE A 128 2.29 24.77 10.18
CA ILE A 128 3.71 24.44 10.01
C ILE A 128 4.56 25.26 10.98
N VAL A 129 4.32 26.57 11.05
CA VAL A 129 5.00 27.46 12.01
C VAL A 129 4.71 27.02 13.45
N ALA A 130 3.48 26.66 13.79
CA ALA A 130 3.11 26.15 15.12
C ALA A 130 3.83 24.84 15.45
N ILE A 131 3.90 23.89 14.50
CA ILE A 131 4.66 22.64 14.66
C ILE A 131 6.14 22.93 14.84
N VAL A 132 6.73 23.83 14.04
CA VAL A 132 8.13 24.23 14.16
C VAL A 132 8.38 24.90 15.51
N ILE A 133 7.50 25.79 15.97
CA ILE A 133 7.58 26.42 17.29
C ILE A 133 7.50 25.37 18.39
N LEU A 134 6.55 24.43 18.31
CA LEU A 134 6.42 23.33 19.27
C LEU A 134 7.67 22.44 19.27
N LEU A 135 8.25 22.17 18.11
CA LEU A 135 9.47 21.39 17.98
C LEU A 135 10.68 22.14 18.57
N VAL A 136 10.80 23.44 18.32
CA VAL A 136 11.84 24.31 18.91
C VAL A 136 11.66 24.42 20.43
N ILE A 137 10.42 24.57 20.94
CA ILE A 137 10.11 24.57 22.37
C ILE A 137 10.44 23.20 22.98
N GLY A 138 10.10 22.11 22.29
CA GLY A 138 10.40 20.75 22.74
C GLY A 138 11.91 20.49 22.81
N VAL A 139 12.65 20.84 21.76
CA VAL A 139 14.12 20.73 21.71
C VAL A 139 14.77 21.66 22.72
N GLY A 140 14.34 22.92 22.80
CA GLY A 140 14.80 23.89 23.80
C GLY A 140 14.51 23.42 25.22
N GLY A 141 13.34 22.84 25.46
CA GLY A 141 12.95 22.21 26.71
C GLY A 141 13.83 21.00 27.06
N LEU A 142 14.16 20.14 26.10
CA LEU A 142 15.10 19.03 26.27
C LEU A 142 16.53 19.52 26.55
N VAL A 143 16.98 20.59 25.89
CA VAL A 143 18.30 21.21 26.13
C VAL A 143 18.34 21.85 27.52
N CYS A 144 17.33 22.64 27.89
CA CYS A 144 17.20 23.19 29.24
C CYS A 144 17.13 22.09 30.29
N LEU A 145 16.33 21.05 30.07
CA LEU A 145 16.25 19.90 30.95
C LEU A 145 17.61 19.22 31.07
N TYR A 146 18.36 19.03 29.98
CA TYR A 146 19.72 18.52 30.07
C TYR A 146 20.62 19.44 30.88
N LEU A 147 20.66 20.74 30.60
CA LEU A 147 21.56 21.68 31.27
C LEU A 147 21.26 21.84 32.77
N TYR A 148 19.98 21.91 33.14
CA TYR A 148 19.52 22.19 34.50
C TYR A 148 19.11 20.94 35.30
N SER A 149 19.01 19.76 34.68
CA SER A 149 18.68 18.54 35.41
C SER A 149 19.76 18.24 36.46
N PRO A 150 19.37 18.02 37.72
CA PRO A 150 20.32 17.75 38.79
C PRO A 150 21.08 16.45 38.51
N GLU A 151 22.40 16.50 38.65
CA GLU A 151 23.22 15.30 38.63
C GLU A 151 22.97 14.47 39.89
N ASP A 152 22.86 13.15 39.73
CA ASP A 152 22.74 12.26 40.88
C ASP A 152 24.04 12.28 41.71
N LYS A 153 24.02 13.00 42.83
CA LYS A 153 25.14 13.12 43.79
C LYS A 153 25.56 11.78 44.41
N LYS A 154 24.73 10.73 44.28
CA LYS A 154 25.04 9.34 44.70
C LYS A 154 25.60 8.48 43.56
N PHE A 155 25.88 9.04 42.38
CA PHE A 155 26.58 8.37 41.28
C PHE A 155 28.05 8.10 41.64
N LYS A 156 28.29 7.18 42.57
CA LYS A 156 29.62 6.90 43.14
C LYS A 156 30.30 5.66 42.55
N SER A 157 29.59 4.84 41.78
CA SER A 157 30.15 3.65 41.12
C SER A 157 29.49 3.39 39.77
N ALA A 158 30.08 3.94 38.70
CA ALA A 158 29.71 3.63 37.32
C ALA A 158 29.75 2.11 37.04
N PHE A 159 30.60 1.38 37.77
CA PHE A 159 30.71 -0.07 37.72
C PHE A 159 29.43 -0.78 38.17
N SER A 160 28.76 -0.30 39.21
CA SER A 160 27.49 -0.89 39.66
C SER A 160 26.38 -0.71 38.63
N GLY A 161 26.26 0.48 38.04
CA GLY A 161 25.31 0.76 36.96
C GLY A 161 25.58 -0.10 35.73
N PHE A 162 26.86 -0.22 35.34
CA PHE A 162 27.31 -1.14 34.29
C PHE A 162 26.90 -2.58 34.56
N LEU A 163 27.08 -3.08 35.79
CA LEU A 163 26.70 -4.44 36.15
C LEU A 163 25.18 -4.67 36.01
N TYR A 164 24.33 -3.73 36.47
CA TYR A 164 22.88 -3.84 36.30
C TYR A 164 22.48 -3.86 34.81
N THR A 165 23.04 -2.96 34.00
CA THR A 165 22.77 -2.94 32.56
C THR A 165 23.29 -4.21 31.87
N ALA A 166 24.50 -4.68 32.19
CA ALA A 166 25.06 -5.90 31.63
C ALA A 166 24.22 -7.14 31.98
N VAL A 167 23.79 -7.27 33.24
CA VAL A 167 22.88 -8.34 33.67
C VAL A 167 21.54 -8.24 32.92
N THR A 168 20.99 -7.03 32.77
CA THR A 168 19.76 -6.80 32.01
C THR A 168 19.91 -7.27 30.56
N VAL A 169 21.01 -6.93 29.89
CA VAL A 169 21.31 -7.35 28.51
C VAL A 169 21.46 -8.86 28.42
N VAL A 170 22.22 -9.50 29.31
CA VAL A 170 22.41 -10.96 29.31
C VAL A 170 21.09 -11.69 29.52
N CYS A 171 20.27 -11.23 30.49
CA CYS A 171 18.94 -11.77 30.71
C CYS A 171 18.04 -11.56 29.49
N PHE A 172 18.11 -10.39 28.84
CA PHE A 172 17.35 -10.11 27.63
C PHE A 172 17.72 -11.10 26.53
N CYS A 173 19.00 -11.24 26.21
CA CYS A 173 19.47 -12.22 25.21
C CYS A 173 19.04 -13.65 25.54
N ALA A 174 19.12 -14.06 26.81
CA ALA A 174 18.68 -15.40 27.24
C ALA A 174 17.17 -15.60 27.07
N VAL A 175 16.34 -14.63 27.48
CA VAL A 175 14.89 -14.68 27.31
C VAL A 175 14.51 -14.66 25.83
N THR A 176 15.16 -13.83 25.01
CA THR A 176 14.95 -13.80 23.56
C THR A 176 15.28 -15.15 22.94
N TYR A 177 16.43 -15.75 23.28
CA TYR A 177 16.85 -17.05 22.77
C TYR A 177 15.83 -18.15 23.11
N VAL A 178 15.35 -18.18 24.36
CA VAL A 178 14.34 -19.15 24.80
C VAL A 178 12.98 -18.88 24.14
N GLY A 179 12.55 -17.61 24.06
CA GLY A 179 11.27 -17.22 23.46
C GLY A 179 11.19 -17.59 21.98
N VAL A 180 12.26 -17.33 21.23
CA VAL A 180 12.37 -17.74 19.82
C VAL A 180 12.47 -19.27 19.69
N GLY A 181 13.29 -19.93 20.52
CA GLY A 181 13.46 -21.39 20.49
C GLY A 181 12.19 -22.17 20.81
N LYS A 182 11.30 -21.61 21.62
CA LYS A 182 9.97 -22.18 21.93
C LYS A 182 8.86 -21.73 20.98
N GLY A 183 9.16 -20.93 19.96
CA GLY A 183 8.17 -20.39 19.02
C GLY A 183 7.19 -19.40 19.63
N MET A 184 7.48 -18.85 20.82
CA MET A 184 6.66 -17.82 21.47
C MET A 184 6.91 -16.42 20.89
N LEU A 185 8.07 -16.24 20.24
CA LEU A 185 8.42 -15.08 19.43
C LEU A 185 8.77 -15.57 18.04
N ILE A 186 8.24 -14.91 17.02
CA ILE A 186 8.59 -15.19 15.63
C ILE A 186 9.62 -14.18 15.14
N LYS A 187 10.57 -14.66 14.33
CA LYS A 187 11.61 -13.80 13.76
C LYS A 187 11.07 -12.86 12.68
N LYS A 188 9.98 -13.26 12.02
CA LYS A 188 9.34 -12.55 10.92
C LYS A 188 7.85 -12.84 10.91
N PHE A 189 7.04 -11.82 10.64
CA PHE A 189 5.65 -11.95 10.25
C PHE A 189 5.41 -11.25 8.92
N ASP A 190 4.52 -11.82 8.11
CA ASP A 190 4.22 -11.30 6.77
C ASP A 190 3.11 -10.23 6.83
N ASN A 191 2.27 -10.26 7.86
CA ASN A 191 1.16 -9.33 8.06
C ASN A 191 1.39 -8.42 9.27
N LEU A 192 1.53 -7.11 9.05
CA LEU A 192 1.77 -6.12 10.10
C LEU A 192 0.65 -6.10 11.16
N ILE A 193 -0.62 -6.16 10.73
CA ILE A 193 -1.77 -6.09 11.63
C ILE A 193 -1.76 -7.29 12.58
N ALA A 194 -1.64 -8.50 12.02
CA ALA A 194 -1.55 -9.71 12.83
C ALA A 194 -0.30 -9.70 13.71
N GLY A 195 0.83 -9.25 13.18
CA GLY A 195 2.09 -9.15 13.91
C GLY A 195 2.02 -8.29 15.17
N TYR A 196 1.46 -7.08 15.07
CA TYR A 196 1.33 -6.19 16.22
C TYR A 196 0.24 -6.66 17.20
N LYS A 197 -0.84 -7.25 16.69
CA LYS A 197 -1.86 -7.89 17.55
C LYS A 197 -1.31 -9.09 18.33
N ASP A 198 -0.58 -9.99 17.68
CA ASP A 198 -0.05 -11.21 18.31
C ASP A 198 1.20 -10.97 19.16
N TYR A 199 2.08 -10.05 18.73
CA TYR A 199 3.41 -9.86 19.33
C TYR A 199 3.61 -8.54 20.07
N GLY A 200 2.63 -7.63 20.07
CA GLY A 200 2.69 -6.35 20.77
C GLY A 200 3.48 -5.27 20.03
N VAL A 201 3.24 -4.02 20.41
CA VAL A 201 3.69 -2.82 19.66
C VAL A 201 5.19 -2.62 19.75
N ALA A 202 5.78 -2.78 20.95
CA ALA A 202 7.21 -2.54 21.14
C ALA A 202 8.05 -3.56 20.37
N TYR A 203 7.65 -4.83 20.38
CA TYR A 203 8.26 -5.88 19.59
C TYR A 203 8.10 -5.62 18.10
N GLY A 204 6.86 -5.39 17.64
CA GLY A 204 6.56 -5.13 16.24
C GLY A 204 7.38 -3.96 15.69
N PHE A 205 7.43 -2.84 16.43
CA PHE A 205 8.21 -1.67 16.04
C PHE A 205 9.71 -1.98 15.94
N CYS A 206 10.28 -2.63 16.96
CA CYS A 206 11.71 -3.00 16.95
C CYS A 206 12.06 -3.99 15.83
N VAL A 207 11.21 -4.98 15.55
CA VAL A 207 11.47 -5.94 14.47
C VAL A 207 11.46 -5.22 13.11
N THR A 208 10.48 -4.35 12.84
CA THR A 208 10.45 -3.56 11.60
C THR A 208 11.62 -2.57 11.45
N ALA A 209 12.30 -2.23 12.55
CA ALA A 209 13.49 -1.38 12.53
C ALA A 209 14.78 -2.16 12.19
N ILE A 210 14.81 -3.45 12.51
CA ILE A 210 16.00 -4.30 12.40
C ILE A 210 15.95 -5.15 11.13
N ASP A 211 14.80 -5.73 10.84
CA ASP A 211 14.57 -6.63 9.72
C ASP A 211 14.02 -5.84 8.53
N THR A 212 14.93 -5.27 7.73
CA THR A 212 14.61 -4.42 6.57
C THR A 212 15.35 -4.86 5.33
N GLY A 213 14.70 -4.76 4.18
CA GLY A 213 15.26 -5.09 2.88
C GLY A 213 15.51 -6.58 2.69
N ILE A 214 16.36 -6.91 1.73
CA ILE A 214 16.71 -8.31 1.43
C ILE A 214 18.14 -8.55 1.88
N ASP A 215 18.33 -9.55 2.75
CA ASP A 215 19.67 -9.99 3.14
C ASP A 215 20.52 -10.42 1.94
N ARG A 216 21.77 -9.95 1.90
CA ARG A 216 22.75 -10.35 0.91
C ARG A 216 22.94 -11.89 0.93
N PRO A 217 22.62 -12.60 -0.16
CA PRO A 217 22.86 -14.03 -0.23
C PRO A 217 24.36 -14.36 -0.17
N ILE A 218 24.73 -15.40 0.59
CA ILE A 218 26.13 -15.82 0.80
C ILE A 218 26.87 -16.06 -0.53
N ASN A 219 26.18 -16.61 -1.53
CA ASN A 219 26.74 -16.93 -2.84
C ASN A 219 26.54 -15.82 -3.88
N TYR A 220 26.17 -14.60 -3.47
CA TYR A 220 26.00 -13.48 -4.38
C TYR A 220 27.36 -13.00 -4.94
N SER A 221 27.53 -13.20 -6.24
CA SER A 221 28.68 -12.75 -7.02
C SER A 221 28.30 -12.58 -8.48
N ARG A 222 29.12 -11.84 -9.24
CA ARG A 222 28.98 -11.68 -10.69
C ARG A 222 28.93 -13.04 -11.41
N ASP A 223 29.76 -13.99 -11.00
CA ASP A 223 29.82 -15.32 -11.62
C ASP A 223 28.58 -16.15 -11.37
N THR A 224 27.99 -16.07 -10.16
CA THR A 224 26.74 -16.76 -9.86
C THR A 224 25.60 -16.23 -10.74
N VAL A 225 25.47 -14.90 -10.85
CA VAL A 225 24.44 -14.27 -11.70
C VAL A 225 24.67 -14.61 -13.18
N LYS A 226 25.92 -14.57 -13.67
CA LYS A 226 26.26 -14.99 -15.04
C LYS A 226 25.92 -16.46 -15.30
N GLY A 227 26.12 -17.34 -14.31
CA GLY A 227 25.71 -18.74 -14.37
C GLY A 227 24.21 -18.92 -14.51
N ILE A 228 23.42 -18.16 -13.75
CA ILE A 228 21.95 -18.16 -13.86
C ILE A 228 21.51 -17.62 -15.23
N LYS A 229 22.06 -16.48 -15.69
CA LYS A 229 21.78 -15.91 -17.02
C LYS A 229 22.02 -16.92 -18.14
N LYS A 230 23.12 -17.67 -18.10
CA LYS A 230 23.43 -18.71 -19.09
C LYS A 230 22.41 -19.85 -19.09
N LYS A 231 21.94 -20.28 -17.92
CA LYS A 231 20.90 -21.31 -17.81
C LYS A 231 19.58 -20.82 -18.39
N VAL A 232 19.15 -19.61 -18.05
CA VAL A 232 17.90 -18.99 -18.55
C VAL A 232 17.94 -18.92 -20.07
N LYS A 233 18.98 -18.32 -20.65
CA LYS A 233 19.17 -18.25 -22.11
C LYS A 233 19.15 -19.61 -22.80
N LYS A 234 19.67 -20.67 -22.15
CA LYS A 234 19.64 -22.03 -22.71
C LYS A 234 18.23 -22.62 -22.70
N ALA A 235 17.46 -22.39 -21.63
CA ALA A 235 16.09 -22.89 -21.50
C ALA A 235 15.14 -22.11 -22.40
N GLU A 236 15.26 -20.80 -22.45
CA GLU A 236 14.52 -19.89 -23.34
C GLU A 236 14.68 -20.30 -24.82
N LYS A 237 15.92 -20.57 -25.28
CA LYS A 237 16.16 -21.07 -26.65
C LYS A 237 15.44 -22.38 -26.96
N LYS A 238 15.33 -23.29 -25.99
CA LYS A 238 14.60 -24.55 -26.16
C LYS A 238 13.09 -24.31 -26.21
N GLN A 239 12.59 -23.41 -25.37
CA GLN A 239 11.18 -23.04 -25.33
C GLN A 239 10.74 -22.43 -26.66
N LYS A 240 11.49 -21.43 -27.17
CA LYS A 240 11.22 -20.79 -28.47
C LYS A 240 11.31 -21.74 -29.66
N GLN A 241 12.08 -22.82 -29.58
CA GLN A 241 12.14 -23.85 -30.62
C GLN A 241 10.91 -24.77 -30.62
N SER A 242 10.21 -24.88 -29.50
CA SER A 242 9.00 -25.69 -29.35
C SER A 242 7.69 -24.91 -29.50
N GLU A 243 7.75 -23.58 -29.48
CA GLU A 243 6.60 -22.70 -29.67
C GLU A 243 6.15 -22.68 -31.12
N LYS A 244 4.83 -22.80 -31.35
CA LYS A 244 4.27 -22.66 -32.68
C LYS A 244 4.03 -21.19 -32.96
N ALA A 245 4.19 -20.77 -34.22
CA ALA A 245 3.96 -19.38 -34.63
C ALA A 245 2.53 -18.90 -34.32
N GLU A 246 1.55 -19.81 -34.32
CA GLU A 246 0.14 -19.53 -34.00
C GLU A 246 -0.10 -19.23 -32.50
N ASP A 247 0.84 -19.59 -31.63
CA ASP A 247 0.76 -19.36 -30.18
C ASP A 247 1.29 -17.97 -29.77
N VAL A 248 1.95 -17.24 -30.70
CA VAL A 248 2.49 -15.90 -30.43
C VAL A 248 1.45 -14.85 -30.80
N ARG A 249 0.98 -14.10 -29.81
CA ARG A 249 0.01 -13.02 -29.98
C ARG A 249 0.44 -11.79 -29.19
N GLU A 250 0.03 -10.62 -29.67
CA GLU A 250 0.26 -9.35 -28.98
C GLU A 250 -1.09 -8.68 -28.68
N PRO A 251 -1.92 -9.27 -27.78
CA PRO A 251 -3.19 -8.68 -27.39
C PRO A 251 -2.97 -7.46 -26.49
N ASN A 252 -4.02 -6.66 -26.31
CA ASN A 252 -4.12 -5.76 -25.16
C ASN A 252 -4.26 -6.62 -23.89
N ILE A 253 -3.50 -6.30 -22.84
CA ILE A 253 -3.45 -7.07 -21.60
C ILE A 253 -3.95 -6.20 -20.46
N ILE A 254 -4.98 -6.66 -19.75
CA ILE A 254 -5.65 -5.89 -18.70
C ILE A 254 -5.60 -6.71 -17.41
N PHE A 255 -4.81 -6.26 -16.44
CA PHE A 255 -4.87 -6.76 -15.07
C PHE A 255 -5.91 -5.97 -14.29
N ILE A 256 -6.74 -6.67 -13.51
CA ILE A 256 -7.73 -6.09 -12.62
C ILE A 256 -7.51 -6.65 -11.22
N GLN A 257 -6.88 -5.83 -10.39
CA GLN A 257 -6.73 -6.09 -8.97
C GLN A 257 -7.99 -5.60 -8.25
N LEU A 258 -8.82 -6.54 -7.83
CA LEU A 258 -10.08 -6.28 -7.13
C LEU A 258 -9.82 -6.20 -5.63
N GLU A 259 -10.05 -5.02 -5.05
CA GLU A 259 -9.76 -4.73 -3.64
C GLU A 259 -10.59 -5.60 -2.71
N SER A 260 -9.90 -6.30 -1.79
CA SER A 260 -10.47 -7.20 -0.80
C SER A 260 -11.42 -8.28 -1.38
N PHE A 261 -11.30 -8.59 -2.68
CA PHE A 261 -12.25 -9.46 -3.37
C PHE A 261 -12.01 -10.94 -3.09
N PHE A 262 -13.06 -11.60 -2.63
CA PHE A 262 -13.06 -12.98 -2.17
C PHE A 262 -14.45 -13.60 -2.33
N ASP A 263 -14.51 -14.89 -2.68
CA ASP A 263 -15.75 -15.66 -2.79
C ASP A 263 -16.31 -16.04 -1.40
N ALA A 264 -17.25 -15.24 -0.90
CA ALA A 264 -17.95 -15.46 0.37
C ALA A 264 -18.68 -16.80 0.45
N THR A 265 -19.04 -17.43 -0.68
CA THR A 265 -19.70 -18.74 -0.68
C THR A 265 -18.74 -19.88 -0.24
N THR A 266 -17.44 -19.59 -0.14
CA THR A 266 -16.44 -20.52 0.40
C THR A 266 -16.32 -20.50 1.92
N VAL A 267 -16.96 -19.56 2.62
CA VAL A 267 -17.02 -19.55 4.09
C VAL A 267 -17.90 -20.71 4.59
N LYS A 268 -17.37 -21.51 5.50
CA LYS A 268 -18.11 -22.62 6.14
C LYS A 268 -19.20 -22.05 7.04
N ASN A 269 -20.36 -22.71 7.06
CA ASN A 269 -21.53 -22.34 7.86
C ASN A 269 -22.17 -20.97 7.54
N LEU A 270 -21.71 -20.29 6.48
CA LEU A 270 -22.34 -19.10 5.94
C LEU A 270 -23.30 -19.50 4.81
N LYS A 271 -24.50 -18.92 4.80
CA LYS A 271 -25.50 -19.07 3.73
C LYS A 271 -25.82 -17.69 3.18
N VAL A 272 -25.66 -17.55 1.87
CA VAL A 272 -26.01 -16.34 1.12
C VAL A 272 -27.32 -16.61 0.37
N SER A 273 -28.23 -15.64 0.32
CA SER A 273 -29.56 -15.81 -0.30
C SER A 273 -29.51 -16.01 -1.82
N GLU A 274 -28.49 -15.46 -2.48
CA GLU A 274 -28.20 -15.58 -3.92
C GLU A 274 -26.68 -15.64 -4.11
N ASP A 275 -26.20 -16.15 -5.26
CA ASP A 275 -24.79 -16.05 -5.64
C ASP A 275 -24.39 -14.57 -5.77
N PRO A 276 -23.43 -14.07 -4.97
CA PRO A 276 -23.05 -12.67 -5.02
C PRO A 276 -22.09 -12.35 -6.16
N ILE A 277 -21.43 -13.34 -6.79
CA ILE A 277 -20.45 -13.14 -7.86
C ILE A 277 -20.72 -14.04 -9.08
N PRO A 278 -21.95 -14.02 -9.63
CA PRO A 278 -22.39 -14.99 -10.64
C PRO A 278 -21.58 -14.91 -11.95
N THR A 279 -21.13 -13.73 -12.37
CA THR A 279 -20.32 -13.55 -13.57
C THR A 279 -18.93 -14.15 -13.39
N PHE A 280 -18.29 -13.88 -12.26
CA PHE A 280 -17.00 -14.44 -11.89
C PHE A 280 -17.06 -15.97 -11.88
N HIS A 281 -18.07 -16.55 -11.23
CA HIS A 281 -18.28 -18.01 -11.23
C HIS A 281 -18.53 -18.58 -12.63
N LYS A 282 -19.28 -17.87 -13.49
CA LYS A 282 -19.48 -18.28 -14.88
C LYS A 282 -18.16 -18.31 -15.65
N ILE A 283 -17.36 -17.25 -15.56
CA ILE A 283 -16.06 -17.17 -16.24
C ILE A 283 -15.14 -18.28 -15.72
N GLN A 284 -15.05 -18.52 -14.42
CA GLN A 284 -14.24 -19.62 -13.87
C GLN A 284 -14.69 -21.01 -14.35
N LYS A 285 -15.98 -21.19 -14.67
CA LYS A 285 -16.48 -22.44 -15.26
C LYS A 285 -16.05 -22.60 -16.72
N GLU A 286 -15.90 -21.52 -17.46
CA GLU A 286 -15.66 -21.55 -18.92
C GLU A 286 -14.19 -21.32 -19.33
N TYR A 287 -13.42 -20.55 -18.56
CA TYR A 287 -12.07 -20.08 -18.89
C TYR A 287 -11.04 -20.49 -17.83
N THR A 288 -9.76 -20.32 -18.16
CA THR A 288 -8.62 -20.45 -17.22
C THR A 288 -8.88 -19.67 -15.95
N SER A 289 -8.66 -20.31 -14.81
CA SER A 289 -9.03 -19.80 -13.49
C SER A 289 -8.42 -20.63 -12.37
N GLY A 290 -8.42 -20.09 -11.16
CA GLY A 290 -7.98 -20.82 -9.98
C GLY A 290 -7.84 -19.92 -8.77
N TYR A 291 -6.83 -20.20 -7.95
CA TYR A 291 -6.52 -19.43 -6.74
C TYR A 291 -5.13 -18.80 -6.84
N LEU A 292 -5.07 -17.51 -6.53
CA LEU A 292 -3.85 -16.75 -6.40
C LEU A 292 -3.41 -16.80 -4.94
N LYS A 293 -2.17 -17.24 -4.70
CA LYS A 293 -1.57 -17.14 -3.37
C LYS A 293 -0.96 -15.76 -3.19
N VAL A 294 -1.50 -15.02 -2.23
CA VAL A 294 -1.20 -13.61 -1.98
C VAL A 294 -0.38 -13.44 -0.69
N PRO A 295 0.49 -12.42 -0.60
CA PRO A 295 1.41 -12.26 0.53
C PRO A 295 0.76 -11.64 1.77
N VAL A 296 -0.50 -11.17 1.68
CA VAL A 296 -1.15 -10.37 2.71
C VAL A 296 -2.61 -10.77 2.95
N TYR A 297 -3.18 -10.27 4.04
CA TYR A 297 -4.56 -10.53 4.49
C TYR A 297 -5.14 -9.27 5.14
N GLY A 298 -6.32 -8.83 4.73
CA GLY A 298 -7.06 -7.71 5.32
C GLY A 298 -6.50 -6.31 5.10
N ALA A 299 -5.22 -6.17 4.73
CA ALA A 299 -4.60 -4.92 4.30
C ALA A 299 -3.27 -5.20 3.59
N GLY A 300 -2.74 -4.20 2.89
CA GLY A 300 -1.44 -4.28 2.24
C GLY A 300 -1.50 -4.60 0.75
N THR A 301 -2.59 -4.21 0.07
CA THR A 301 -2.83 -4.23 -1.39
C THR A 301 -1.55 -4.11 -2.22
N ILE A 302 -0.69 -3.13 -1.88
CA ILE A 302 0.56 -2.85 -2.60
C ILE A 302 1.60 -3.98 -2.57
N ASN A 303 1.51 -4.94 -1.66
CA ASN A 303 2.38 -6.11 -1.66
C ASN A 303 1.96 -7.12 -2.73
N THR A 304 0.67 -7.43 -2.85
CA THR A 304 0.18 -8.24 -3.97
C THR A 304 0.45 -7.54 -5.30
N GLU A 305 0.23 -6.23 -5.35
CA GLU A 305 0.54 -5.38 -6.51
C GLU A 305 2.02 -5.44 -6.89
N PHE A 306 2.91 -5.30 -5.91
CA PHE A 306 4.34 -5.43 -6.11
C PHE A 306 4.72 -6.79 -6.71
N GLU A 307 4.19 -7.89 -6.14
CA GLU A 307 4.50 -9.23 -6.62
C GLU A 307 4.04 -9.43 -8.07
N VAL A 308 2.80 -9.07 -8.39
CA VAL A 308 2.25 -9.23 -9.75
C VAL A 308 2.99 -8.36 -10.76
N ILE A 309 3.26 -7.09 -10.44
CA ILE A 309 3.89 -6.14 -11.37
C ILE A 309 5.36 -6.50 -11.62
N THR A 310 6.10 -6.94 -10.60
CA THR A 310 7.57 -7.09 -10.69
C THR A 310 8.03 -8.53 -10.87
N GLY A 311 7.21 -9.52 -10.50
CA GLY A 311 7.64 -10.91 -10.37
C GLY A 311 8.55 -11.17 -9.16
N MET A 312 8.73 -10.19 -8.28
CA MET A 312 9.54 -10.33 -7.07
C MET A 312 8.69 -10.87 -5.92
N ASN A 313 9.30 -11.60 -5.00
CA ASN A 313 8.61 -12.28 -3.91
C ASN A 313 8.81 -11.52 -2.58
N MET A 314 7.70 -11.26 -1.87
CA MET A 314 7.64 -10.52 -0.60
C MET A 314 8.22 -11.29 0.59
N ASP A 315 8.25 -12.63 0.54
CA ASP A 315 8.86 -13.48 1.57
C ASP A 315 10.35 -13.17 1.79
N TYR A 316 11.02 -12.50 0.84
CA TYR A 316 12.44 -12.16 0.94
C TYR A 316 12.74 -10.81 1.58
N PHE A 317 11.77 -9.91 1.65
CA PHE A 317 11.93 -8.59 2.28
C PHE A 317 11.89 -8.69 3.80
N GLY A 318 12.14 -7.56 4.47
CA GLY A 318 11.99 -7.45 5.91
C GLY A 318 10.55 -7.65 6.37
N THR A 319 10.39 -7.86 7.67
CA THR A 319 9.09 -8.06 8.33
C THR A 319 8.12 -6.93 8.03
N GLY A 320 6.99 -7.29 7.40
CA GLY A 320 5.91 -6.36 7.08
C GLY A 320 6.32 -5.17 6.21
N GLU A 321 7.40 -5.31 5.44
CA GLU A 321 7.89 -4.23 4.59
C GLU A 321 6.95 -3.97 3.41
N TYR A 322 6.83 -2.69 3.05
CA TYR A 322 6.16 -2.22 1.85
C TYR A 322 7.22 -1.65 0.89
N PRO A 323 7.61 -2.34 -0.20
CA PRO A 323 8.65 -1.88 -1.12
C PRO A 323 8.37 -0.49 -1.69
N TYR A 324 7.09 -0.16 -1.88
CA TYR A 324 6.60 1.15 -2.30
C TYR A 324 7.09 2.26 -1.37
N ARG A 325 7.23 1.96 -0.08
CA ARG A 325 7.67 2.87 0.99
C ARG A 325 9.13 2.72 1.40
N SER A 326 9.88 1.88 0.71
CA SER A 326 11.29 1.64 1.01
C SER A 326 12.17 1.83 -0.23
N ILE A 327 12.43 0.74 -0.94
CA ILE A 327 13.41 0.69 -2.01
C ILE A 327 12.90 1.34 -3.30
N LEU A 328 11.58 1.30 -3.56
CA LEU A 328 11.00 1.82 -4.81
C LEU A 328 10.89 3.33 -4.89
N HIS A 329 11.08 4.05 -3.78
CA HIS A 329 11.30 5.50 -3.83
C HIS A 329 12.67 5.88 -4.38
N LYS A 330 13.64 4.96 -4.34
CA LYS A 330 15.07 5.24 -4.61
C LYS A 330 15.59 4.51 -5.84
N THR A 331 14.99 3.39 -6.18
CA THR A 331 15.50 2.48 -7.20
C THR A 331 14.40 2.20 -8.23
N THR A 332 14.72 2.47 -9.50
CA THR A 332 13.91 2.01 -10.62
C THR A 332 13.97 0.49 -10.72
N CYS A 333 12.81 -0.15 -10.69
CA CYS A 333 12.68 -1.60 -10.60
C CYS A 333 12.20 -2.17 -11.93
N ASP A 334 12.74 -3.34 -12.29
CA ASP A 334 12.22 -4.10 -13.44
C ASP A 334 10.79 -4.55 -13.16
N SER A 335 9.93 -4.50 -14.19
CA SER A 335 8.48 -4.68 -14.05
C SER A 335 7.84 -5.10 -15.37
N VAL A 336 6.58 -5.55 -15.33
CA VAL A 336 5.77 -5.83 -16.52
C VAL A 336 5.70 -4.65 -17.49
N ALA A 337 5.68 -3.41 -16.99
CA ALA A 337 5.70 -2.23 -17.84
C ALA A 337 7.01 -2.09 -18.61
N TYR A 338 8.17 -2.31 -17.97
CA TYR A 338 9.46 -2.32 -18.68
C TYR A 338 9.61 -3.50 -19.63
N TRP A 339 9.12 -4.68 -19.26
CA TRP A 339 9.15 -5.87 -20.11
C TRP A 339 8.38 -5.64 -21.41
N LEU A 340 7.18 -5.06 -21.31
CA LEU A 340 6.31 -4.81 -22.47
C LEU A 340 6.69 -3.53 -23.23
N LYS A 341 7.37 -2.57 -22.59
CA LYS A 341 7.97 -1.41 -23.27
C LYS A 341 9.02 -1.84 -24.31
N GLU A 342 9.78 -2.91 -24.06
CA GLU A 342 10.68 -3.51 -25.06
C GLU A 342 9.93 -4.11 -26.28
N LYS A 343 8.60 -4.32 -26.16
CA LYS A 343 7.68 -4.78 -27.21
C LYS A 343 6.78 -3.67 -27.77
N ASN A 344 7.11 -2.40 -27.49
CA ASN A 344 6.33 -1.24 -27.96
C ASN A 344 4.88 -1.23 -27.47
N TYR A 345 4.62 -1.76 -26.27
CA TYR A 345 3.35 -1.53 -25.58
C TYR A 345 3.32 -0.14 -24.93
N GLU A 346 2.13 0.42 -24.77
CA GLU A 346 1.86 1.54 -23.88
C GLU A 346 1.39 0.99 -22.53
N SER A 347 1.85 1.58 -21.42
CA SER A 347 1.57 1.06 -20.07
C SER A 347 0.79 2.05 -19.23
N SER A 348 -0.36 1.64 -18.72
CA SER A 348 -1.29 2.50 -18.00
C SER A 348 -1.70 1.87 -16.68
N VAL A 349 -1.67 2.65 -15.59
CA VAL A 349 -2.33 2.30 -14.34
C VAL A 349 -3.64 3.08 -14.23
N ILE A 350 -4.71 2.41 -13.81
CA ILE A 350 -6.01 3.03 -13.56
C ILE A 350 -6.41 2.73 -12.12
N HIS A 351 -6.68 3.75 -11.33
CA HIS A 351 -7.11 3.58 -9.93
C HIS A 351 -8.25 4.52 -9.60
N ASN A 352 -9.40 3.99 -9.17
CA ASN A 352 -10.55 4.80 -8.73
C ASN A 352 -10.38 5.34 -7.30
N ASN A 353 -9.16 5.65 -6.90
CA ASN A 353 -8.80 6.33 -5.65
C ASN A 353 -7.63 7.31 -5.87
N ASN A 354 -7.28 8.04 -4.83
CA ASN A 354 -6.31 9.13 -4.86
C ASN A 354 -4.92 8.68 -5.31
N ALA A 355 -4.25 9.49 -6.12
CA ALA A 355 -2.92 9.19 -6.67
C ALA A 355 -1.84 8.92 -5.61
N SER A 356 -1.87 9.65 -4.51
CA SER A 356 -0.88 9.55 -3.42
C SER A 356 -1.14 8.39 -2.46
N PHE A 357 -2.26 7.65 -2.61
CA PHE A 357 -2.57 6.55 -1.71
C PHE A 357 -1.53 5.43 -1.89
N TYR A 358 -0.87 5.05 -0.79
CA TYR A 358 0.33 4.20 -0.77
C TYR A 358 1.53 4.73 -1.55
N ASP A 359 1.67 6.06 -1.70
CA ASP A 359 2.82 6.70 -2.35
C ASP A 359 2.98 6.28 -3.84
N ARG A 360 1.89 5.87 -4.48
CA ARG A 360 1.86 5.36 -5.86
C ARG A 360 2.29 6.40 -6.89
N ASP A 361 1.96 7.66 -6.68
CA ASP A 361 2.40 8.79 -7.48
C ASP A 361 3.93 8.92 -7.54
N ALA A 362 4.63 8.57 -6.46
CA ALA A 362 6.09 8.54 -6.42
C ALA A 362 6.69 7.23 -6.99
N VAL A 363 5.95 6.11 -6.92
CA VAL A 363 6.48 4.77 -7.21
C VAL A 363 6.25 4.33 -8.66
N PHE A 364 5.11 4.63 -9.28
CA PHE A 364 4.81 4.10 -10.63
C PHE A 364 5.78 4.61 -11.71
N SER A 365 6.39 5.78 -11.50
CA SER A 365 7.50 6.25 -12.33
C SER A 365 8.69 5.28 -12.30
N ASN A 366 9.07 4.81 -11.11
CA ASN A 366 10.15 3.83 -10.91
C ASN A 366 9.77 2.42 -11.38
N LEU A 367 8.48 2.12 -11.50
CA LEU A 367 7.98 0.88 -12.12
C LEU A 367 7.78 1.02 -13.63
N GLY A 368 8.01 2.18 -14.22
CA GLY A 368 8.09 2.35 -15.67
C GLY A 368 6.75 2.51 -16.39
N PHE A 369 5.65 2.73 -15.67
CA PHE A 369 4.36 3.02 -16.31
C PHE A 369 4.39 4.35 -17.07
N ASN A 370 3.64 4.45 -18.15
CA ASN A 370 3.51 5.68 -18.94
C ASN A 370 2.39 6.56 -18.40
N ASN A 371 1.24 5.97 -18.10
CA ASN A 371 0.05 6.69 -17.62
C ASN A 371 -0.35 6.23 -16.22
N PHE A 372 -0.86 7.15 -15.40
CA PHE A 372 -1.47 6.86 -14.10
C PHE A 372 -2.75 7.67 -13.92
N ILE A 373 -3.87 7.08 -14.30
CA ILE A 373 -5.19 7.71 -14.29
C ILE A 373 -5.84 7.43 -12.95
N THR A 374 -6.09 8.49 -12.18
CA THR A 374 -6.55 8.40 -10.78
C THR A 374 -7.89 9.10 -10.59
N ILE A 375 -8.50 8.96 -9.42
CA ILE A 375 -9.82 9.57 -9.11
C ILE A 375 -9.86 11.09 -9.34
N GLU A 376 -8.72 11.78 -9.19
CA GLU A 376 -8.59 13.21 -9.50
C GLU A 376 -8.92 13.56 -10.96
N ASN A 377 -8.72 12.61 -11.87
CA ASN A 377 -9.05 12.73 -13.29
C ASN A 377 -10.31 11.93 -13.67
N MET A 378 -11.09 11.49 -12.67
CA MET A 378 -12.32 10.73 -12.89
C MET A 378 -13.60 11.52 -12.55
N ASP A 379 -14.62 11.38 -13.39
CA ASP A 379 -15.95 11.95 -13.15
C ASP A 379 -16.81 11.00 -12.30
N VAL A 380 -16.54 10.95 -10.99
CA VAL A 380 -17.18 10.03 -10.04
C VAL A 380 -18.67 10.33 -9.90
N LYS A 381 -19.52 9.41 -10.40
CA LYS A 381 -20.98 9.55 -10.33
C LYS A 381 -21.62 8.98 -9.08
N SER A 382 -20.96 8.00 -8.45
CA SER A 382 -21.52 7.33 -7.28
C SER A 382 -20.43 6.77 -6.38
N ARG A 383 -20.75 6.71 -5.09
CA ARG A 383 -19.94 6.13 -4.02
C ARG A 383 -20.81 5.15 -3.23
N ASN A 384 -20.19 4.18 -2.57
CA ASN A 384 -20.90 3.32 -1.61
C ASN A 384 -21.15 4.06 -0.28
N GLU A 385 -21.82 3.39 0.67
CA GLU A 385 -22.27 3.99 1.93
C GLU A 385 -21.12 4.50 2.81
N VAL A 386 -19.91 3.96 2.64
CA VAL A 386 -18.71 4.35 3.39
C VAL A 386 -17.81 5.34 2.62
N GLY A 387 -18.24 5.78 1.44
CA GLY A 387 -17.60 6.85 0.67
C GLY A 387 -16.58 6.41 -0.39
N TRP A 388 -16.39 5.10 -0.63
CA TRP A 388 -15.53 4.61 -1.70
C TRP A 388 -16.21 4.76 -3.06
N ALA A 389 -15.43 5.10 -4.09
CA ALA A 389 -15.94 5.16 -5.46
C ALA A 389 -16.36 3.75 -5.91
N LYS A 390 -17.50 3.65 -6.61
CA LYS A 390 -17.94 2.37 -7.17
C LYS A 390 -17.04 1.96 -8.33
N ASP A 391 -16.77 0.66 -8.47
CA ASP A 391 -15.85 0.10 -9.48
C ASP A 391 -16.41 0.21 -10.90
N SER A 392 -17.72 0.43 -11.06
CA SER A 392 -18.38 0.65 -12.37
C SER A 392 -17.76 1.80 -13.18
N ILE A 393 -17.13 2.77 -12.53
CA ILE A 393 -16.41 3.85 -13.22
C ILE A 393 -15.20 3.34 -14.01
N LEU A 394 -14.55 2.27 -13.55
CA LEU A 394 -13.31 1.76 -14.12
C LEU A 394 -13.50 1.27 -15.55
N THR A 395 -14.67 0.71 -15.90
CA THR A 395 -14.94 0.29 -17.29
C THR A 395 -14.78 1.46 -18.26
N THR A 396 -15.27 2.65 -17.91
CA THR A 396 -15.17 3.84 -18.77
C THR A 396 -13.70 4.16 -19.03
N TYR A 397 -12.88 4.25 -17.99
CA TYR A 397 -11.47 4.63 -18.13
C TYR A 397 -10.60 3.53 -18.76
N ILE A 398 -10.94 2.25 -18.58
CA ILE A 398 -10.30 1.15 -19.31
C ILE A 398 -10.59 1.27 -20.81
N MET A 399 -11.86 1.44 -21.18
CA MET A 399 -12.24 1.58 -22.59
C MET A 399 -11.67 2.85 -23.22
N ASP A 400 -11.67 3.98 -22.50
CA ASP A 400 -11.06 5.22 -22.95
C ASP A 400 -9.57 5.06 -23.21
N THR A 401 -8.86 4.33 -22.33
CA THR A 401 -7.44 4.03 -22.53
C THR A 401 -7.23 3.24 -23.82
N LEU A 402 -7.94 2.11 -23.99
CA LEU A 402 -7.83 1.26 -25.18
C LEU A 402 -8.14 2.01 -26.49
N ASN A 403 -9.09 2.95 -26.46
CA ASN A 403 -9.50 3.71 -27.64
C ASN A 403 -8.55 4.87 -28.00
N GLN A 404 -7.79 5.40 -27.03
CA GLN A 404 -6.97 6.60 -27.22
C GLN A 404 -5.50 6.30 -27.45
N THR A 405 -5.00 5.19 -26.93
CA THR A 405 -3.63 4.72 -27.17
C THR A 405 -3.50 4.19 -28.59
N LYS A 406 -2.33 4.40 -29.21
CA LYS A 406 -2.05 3.95 -30.59
C LYS A 406 -1.34 2.61 -30.67
N LYS A 407 -0.89 2.10 -29.53
CA LYS A 407 -0.12 0.87 -29.37
C LYS A 407 -0.97 -0.12 -28.59
N LYS A 408 -0.54 -1.39 -28.56
CA LYS A 408 -1.11 -2.35 -27.63
C LYS A 408 -0.89 -1.91 -26.20
N ASP A 409 -1.89 -2.13 -25.35
CA ASP A 409 -1.86 -1.71 -23.97
C ASP A 409 -1.49 -2.82 -23.01
N ILE A 410 -0.77 -2.44 -21.96
CA ILE A 410 -0.78 -3.11 -20.68
C ILE A 410 -1.46 -2.18 -19.67
N ILE A 411 -2.70 -2.53 -19.31
CA ILE A 411 -3.50 -1.77 -18.34
C ILE A 411 -3.46 -2.51 -17.01
N TYR A 412 -3.02 -1.85 -15.96
CA TYR A 412 -3.10 -2.36 -14.60
C TYR A 412 -4.15 -1.56 -13.82
N THR A 413 -5.31 -2.17 -13.60
CA THR A 413 -6.44 -1.55 -12.93
C THR A 413 -6.47 -1.97 -11.47
N ILE A 414 -6.59 -1.00 -10.57
CA ILE A 414 -6.71 -1.20 -9.13
C ILE A 414 -8.05 -0.66 -8.68
N SER A 415 -8.91 -1.55 -8.20
CA SER A 415 -10.23 -1.20 -7.68
C SER A 415 -10.15 -0.74 -6.22
N VAL A 416 -11.21 -0.13 -5.69
CA VAL A 416 -11.25 0.33 -4.28
C VAL A 416 -12.58 0.05 -3.60
N GLN A 417 -13.63 -0.32 -4.34
CA GLN A 417 -14.98 -0.44 -3.79
C GLN A 417 -15.07 -1.43 -2.62
N GLY A 418 -14.33 -2.55 -2.67
CA GLY A 418 -14.33 -3.58 -1.64
C GLY A 418 -13.59 -3.21 -0.34
N HIS A 419 -12.92 -2.05 -0.30
CA HIS A 419 -12.18 -1.57 0.86
C HIS A 419 -13.14 -1.24 2.01
N GLY A 420 -12.82 -1.56 3.27
CA GLY A 420 -13.59 -0.96 4.36
C GLY A 420 -13.51 -1.57 5.75
N ASP A 421 -14.27 -0.91 6.62
CA ASP A 421 -14.47 -1.22 8.04
C ASP A 421 -15.58 -2.22 8.29
N TYR A 422 -16.28 -2.62 7.22
CA TYR A 422 -17.44 -3.52 7.16
C TYR A 422 -18.45 -3.22 8.30
N PRO A 423 -19.51 -2.43 8.03
CA PRO A 423 -20.43 -1.99 9.08
C PRO A 423 -21.06 -3.17 9.81
N THR A 424 -21.19 -3.02 11.12
CA THR A 424 -21.80 -4.02 12.03
C THR A 424 -23.28 -3.77 12.28
N ASP A 425 -23.77 -2.60 11.89
CA ASP A 425 -25.16 -2.17 12.05
C ASP A 425 -26.10 -2.91 11.08
N ASP A 426 -27.40 -2.82 11.32
CA ASP A 426 -28.42 -3.55 10.57
C ASP A 426 -28.29 -3.37 9.04
N GLN A 427 -28.25 -4.50 8.32
CA GLN A 427 -28.18 -4.57 6.85
C GLN A 427 -29.45 -5.19 6.24
N SER A 428 -30.54 -5.30 6.99
CA SER A 428 -31.78 -5.98 6.58
C SER A 428 -32.41 -5.47 5.29
N GLY A 429 -32.14 -4.22 4.89
CA GLY A 429 -32.58 -3.63 3.62
C GLY A 429 -31.77 -4.04 2.38
N SER A 430 -30.72 -4.85 2.55
CA SER A 430 -29.83 -5.22 1.45
C SER A 430 -30.47 -6.25 0.51
N PRO A 431 -30.25 -6.16 -0.82
CA PRO A 431 -30.80 -7.12 -1.78
C PRO A 431 -30.37 -8.57 -1.51
N ILE A 432 -29.08 -8.79 -1.26
CA ILE A 432 -28.53 -10.09 -0.89
C ILE A 432 -28.44 -10.14 0.64
N THR A 433 -29.01 -11.17 1.25
CA THR A 433 -28.97 -11.37 2.71
C THR A 433 -28.09 -12.56 3.07
N VAL A 434 -27.51 -12.51 4.27
CA VAL A 434 -26.63 -13.55 4.78
C VAL A 434 -27.17 -14.09 6.11
N SER A 435 -27.09 -15.41 6.28
CA SER A 435 -27.39 -16.10 7.53
C SER A 435 -26.29 -17.11 7.84
N GLY A 436 -26.10 -17.47 9.11
CA GLY A 436 -25.07 -18.42 9.49
C GLY A 436 -25.28 -18.97 10.89
N GLU A 437 -25.02 -20.26 11.06
CA GLU A 437 -25.16 -20.92 12.35
C GLU A 437 -23.95 -20.63 13.25
N GLY A 438 -24.19 -20.26 14.52
CA GLY A 438 -23.12 -19.95 15.47
C GLY A 438 -22.39 -18.63 15.23
N MET A 439 -22.91 -17.77 14.33
CA MET A 439 -22.36 -16.45 14.03
C MET A 439 -23.14 -15.35 14.74
N SER A 440 -22.46 -14.29 15.18
CA SER A 440 -23.12 -13.13 15.78
C SER A 440 -23.85 -12.30 14.72
N GLN A 441 -24.91 -11.59 15.11
CA GLN A 441 -25.64 -10.73 14.17
C GLN A 441 -24.75 -9.64 13.58
N SER A 442 -23.87 -9.05 14.38
CA SER A 442 -22.86 -8.08 13.93
C SER A 442 -21.99 -8.64 12.81
N TYR A 443 -21.55 -9.90 12.90
CA TYR A 443 -20.72 -10.53 11.89
C TYR A 443 -21.51 -10.87 10.61
N LEU A 444 -22.78 -11.29 10.77
CA LEU A 444 -23.69 -11.49 9.64
C LEU A 444 -24.00 -10.19 8.90
N ASN A 445 -24.10 -9.07 9.63
CA ASN A 445 -24.25 -7.75 9.04
C ASN A 445 -23.03 -7.36 8.20
N GLN A 446 -21.80 -7.57 8.73
CA GLN A 446 -20.57 -7.34 7.96
C GLN A 446 -20.54 -8.12 6.65
N PHE A 447 -20.89 -9.41 6.70
CA PHE A 447 -20.98 -10.22 5.49
C PHE A 447 -22.09 -9.79 4.56
N THR A 448 -23.26 -9.41 5.09
CA THR A 448 -24.38 -8.91 4.28
C THR A 448 -23.96 -7.68 3.50
N TYR A 449 -23.30 -6.72 4.14
CA TYR A 449 -22.72 -5.57 3.46
C TYR A 449 -21.70 -6.02 2.39
N TYR A 450 -20.73 -6.85 2.78
CA TYR A 450 -19.64 -7.30 1.92
C TYR A 450 -20.15 -7.98 0.64
N VAL A 451 -21.11 -8.92 0.74
CA VAL A 451 -21.61 -9.65 -0.44
C VAL A 451 -22.32 -8.75 -1.44
N ASN A 452 -22.96 -7.67 -0.99
CA ASN A 452 -23.58 -6.68 -1.87
C ASN A 452 -22.53 -5.78 -2.54
N GLN A 453 -21.43 -5.44 -1.86
CA GLN A 453 -20.30 -4.76 -2.51
C GLN A 453 -19.67 -5.65 -3.58
N THR A 454 -19.41 -6.94 -3.27
CA THR A 454 -18.86 -7.86 -4.26
C THR A 454 -19.79 -8.12 -5.44
N ARG A 455 -21.11 -7.97 -5.26
CA ARG A 455 -22.07 -8.06 -6.36
C ARG A 455 -21.92 -6.91 -7.34
N GLU A 456 -21.76 -5.68 -6.85
CA GLU A 456 -21.51 -4.54 -7.72
C GLU A 456 -20.14 -4.63 -8.42
N MET A 457 -19.12 -5.19 -7.74
CA MET A 457 -17.82 -5.50 -8.35
C MET A 457 -17.94 -6.56 -9.45
N ASP A 458 -18.79 -7.58 -9.27
CA ASP A 458 -19.10 -8.57 -10.31
C ASP A 458 -19.85 -7.96 -11.50
N ASP A 459 -20.76 -7.03 -11.25
CA ASP A 459 -21.47 -6.27 -12.30
C ASP A 459 -20.49 -5.40 -13.12
N PHE A 460 -19.46 -4.83 -12.48
CA PHE A 460 -18.35 -4.17 -13.17
C PHE A 460 -17.60 -5.13 -14.11
N ILE A 461 -17.21 -6.31 -13.61
CA ILE A 461 -16.55 -7.35 -14.43
C ILE A 461 -17.43 -7.74 -15.62
N LYS A 462 -18.74 -7.88 -15.40
CA LYS A 462 -19.71 -8.18 -16.45
C LYS A 462 -19.74 -7.09 -17.52
N ASP A 463 -19.95 -5.83 -17.12
CA ASP A 463 -20.01 -4.69 -18.06
C ASP A 463 -18.72 -4.58 -18.90
N LEU A 464 -17.56 -4.75 -18.27
CA LEU A 464 -16.29 -4.71 -18.96
C LEU A 464 -16.12 -5.87 -19.95
N THR A 465 -16.35 -7.12 -19.52
CA THR A 465 -16.17 -8.29 -20.40
C THR A 465 -17.19 -8.34 -21.54
N ASP A 466 -18.42 -7.86 -21.31
CA ASP A 466 -19.42 -7.71 -22.37
C ASP A 466 -18.93 -6.71 -23.44
N LYS A 467 -18.43 -5.53 -23.04
CA LYS A 467 -17.87 -4.54 -23.98
C LYS A 467 -16.64 -5.04 -24.72
N LEU A 468 -15.76 -5.77 -24.05
CA LEU A 468 -14.54 -6.31 -24.65
C LEU A 468 -14.80 -7.49 -25.59
N SER A 469 -15.92 -8.19 -25.42
CA SER A 469 -16.29 -9.33 -26.28
C SER A 469 -16.52 -8.90 -27.73
N ASP A 470 -17.03 -7.68 -27.92
CA ASP A 470 -17.24 -7.04 -29.22
C ASP A 470 -16.10 -6.09 -29.63
N TYR A 471 -15.03 -6.00 -28.83
CA TYR A 471 -13.90 -5.12 -29.14
C TYR A 471 -13.07 -5.65 -30.32
N HIS A 472 -12.73 -4.76 -31.24
CA HIS A 472 -12.14 -5.09 -32.54
C HIS A 472 -10.70 -5.65 -32.50
N GLU A 473 -10.02 -5.55 -31.36
CA GLU A 473 -8.66 -6.07 -31.17
C GLU A 473 -8.65 -7.25 -30.19
N ASP A 474 -7.64 -8.12 -30.28
CA ASP A 474 -7.40 -9.17 -29.28
C ASP A 474 -7.17 -8.53 -27.90
N VAL A 475 -7.93 -8.96 -26.90
CA VAL A 475 -7.84 -8.50 -25.49
C VAL A 475 -7.82 -9.70 -24.55
N MET A 476 -6.98 -9.63 -23.53
CA MET A 476 -6.94 -10.57 -22.40
C MET A 476 -7.14 -9.82 -21.07
N VAL A 477 -8.07 -10.30 -20.26
CA VAL A 477 -8.42 -9.76 -18.93
C VAL A 477 -8.04 -10.75 -17.83
N ILE A 478 -7.29 -10.28 -16.85
CA ILE A 478 -6.81 -11.05 -15.70
C ILE A 478 -7.34 -10.39 -14.44
N ALA A 479 -8.42 -10.94 -13.87
CA ALA A 479 -9.02 -10.41 -12.66
C ALA A 479 -8.71 -11.31 -11.46
N TYR A 480 -8.33 -10.71 -10.34
CA TYR A 480 -8.01 -11.43 -9.11
C TYR A 480 -8.25 -10.55 -7.87
N GLY A 481 -8.54 -11.19 -6.74
CA GLY A 481 -8.54 -10.52 -5.44
C GLY A 481 -7.12 -10.28 -4.93
N ASP A 482 -6.83 -9.10 -4.40
CA ASP A 482 -5.52 -8.77 -3.85
C ASP A 482 -5.27 -9.38 -2.47
N HIS A 483 -6.32 -9.48 -1.65
CA HIS A 483 -6.36 -10.22 -0.39
C HIS A 483 -7.80 -10.50 0.06
N LEU A 484 -7.96 -11.32 1.09
CA LEU A 484 -9.24 -11.46 1.78
C LEU A 484 -9.56 -10.20 2.60
N PRO A 485 -10.84 -9.90 2.85
CA PRO A 485 -11.26 -8.77 3.67
C PRO A 485 -10.84 -8.94 5.13
N GLY A 486 -10.63 -7.83 5.84
CA GLY A 486 -10.21 -7.77 7.25
C GLY A 486 -11.25 -8.22 8.28
N MET A 487 -12.11 -9.21 7.98
CA MET A 487 -13.25 -9.64 8.79
C MET A 487 -12.92 -10.82 9.74
N ASN A 488 -11.74 -10.85 10.35
CA ASN A 488 -11.33 -11.92 11.31
C ASN A 488 -11.52 -13.38 10.82
N LEU A 489 -11.42 -13.62 9.52
CA LEU A 489 -11.46 -14.96 8.92
C LEU A 489 -10.19 -15.74 9.26
N GLU A 490 -10.37 -16.98 9.72
CA GLU A 490 -9.29 -17.94 9.85
C GLU A 490 -9.30 -18.96 8.71
N SER A 491 -8.12 -19.53 8.43
CA SER A 491 -7.99 -20.52 7.35
C SER A 491 -8.94 -21.70 7.52
N LYS A 492 -9.19 -22.13 8.77
CA LYS A 492 -10.13 -23.20 9.10
C LYS A 492 -11.59 -22.88 8.74
N ASP A 493 -11.95 -21.61 8.63
CA ASP A 493 -13.32 -21.16 8.32
C ASP A 493 -13.61 -21.25 6.82
N LEU A 494 -12.58 -21.45 5.98
CA LEU A 494 -12.69 -21.45 4.53
C LEU A 494 -12.63 -22.87 3.96
N LYS A 495 -13.37 -23.13 2.88
CA LYS A 495 -13.30 -24.41 2.14
C LYS A 495 -11.91 -24.67 1.54
N THR A 496 -11.17 -23.62 1.19
CA THR A 496 -9.78 -23.68 0.68
C THR A 496 -8.76 -24.06 1.76
N ASN A 497 -9.12 -23.94 3.04
CA ASN A 497 -8.22 -24.03 4.19
C ASN A 497 -7.03 -23.05 4.13
N SER A 498 -7.18 -21.89 3.48
CA SER A 498 -6.18 -20.83 3.43
C SER A 498 -6.81 -19.45 3.30
N LYS A 499 -6.45 -18.53 4.20
CA LYS A 499 -6.84 -17.11 4.12
C LYS A 499 -5.93 -16.24 3.24
N TYR A 500 -4.91 -16.86 2.63
CA TYR A 500 -3.96 -16.25 1.70
C TYR A 500 -4.16 -16.73 0.26
N GLU A 501 -5.37 -17.22 -0.06
CA GLU A 501 -5.75 -17.68 -1.39
C GLU A 501 -7.00 -16.93 -1.86
N THR A 502 -6.85 -16.07 -2.87
CA THR A 502 -7.95 -15.31 -3.51
C THR A 502 -8.31 -15.92 -4.86
N PRO A 503 -9.56 -15.78 -5.33
CA PRO A 503 -9.93 -16.31 -6.64
C PRO A 503 -9.33 -15.45 -7.78
N TYR A 504 -9.00 -16.09 -8.90
CA TYR A 504 -8.67 -15.40 -10.16
C TYR A 504 -9.33 -16.07 -11.37
N PHE A 505 -9.44 -15.30 -12.46
CA PHE A 505 -9.67 -15.82 -13.81
C PHE A 505 -8.78 -15.13 -14.85
N ILE A 506 -8.63 -15.78 -16.01
CA ILE A 506 -8.03 -15.22 -17.22
C ILE A 506 -9.06 -15.42 -18.34
N TRP A 507 -9.62 -14.31 -18.83
CA TRP A 507 -10.59 -14.26 -19.92
C TRP A 507 -9.94 -13.62 -21.14
N ASP A 508 -10.35 -14.03 -22.33
CA ASP A 508 -9.93 -13.39 -23.58
C ASP A 508 -11.01 -13.49 -24.65
N ASN A 509 -11.02 -12.54 -25.59
CA ASN A 509 -11.99 -12.49 -26.69
C ASN A 509 -11.58 -13.33 -27.91
N PHE A 510 -10.44 -14.02 -27.87
CA PHE A 510 -9.91 -14.81 -28.99
C PHE A 510 -9.90 -16.34 -28.76
N GLY A 511 -10.42 -16.81 -27.62
CA GLY A 511 -10.71 -18.22 -27.32
C GLY A 511 -9.60 -19.03 -26.64
N TYR A 512 -8.40 -18.49 -26.42
CA TYR A 512 -7.25 -19.28 -25.93
C TYR A 512 -7.50 -19.88 -24.55
N ASN A 513 -7.95 -19.09 -23.57
CA ASN A 513 -8.14 -19.55 -22.19
C ASN A 513 -9.36 -20.45 -22.03
N LYS A 514 -10.32 -20.36 -22.96
CA LYS A 514 -11.44 -21.30 -23.01
C LYS A 514 -10.96 -22.68 -23.47
N GLU A 515 -10.15 -22.74 -24.52
CA GLU A 515 -9.61 -23.98 -25.07
C GLU A 515 -8.58 -24.64 -24.12
N ASN A 516 -7.77 -23.82 -23.44
CA ASN A 516 -6.67 -24.29 -22.61
C ASN A 516 -6.98 -24.35 -21.12
N LYS A 517 -8.23 -24.08 -20.71
CA LYS A 517 -8.67 -24.05 -19.30
C LYS A 517 -8.10 -25.21 -18.47
N LYS A 518 -8.31 -26.45 -18.92
CA LYS A 518 -7.90 -27.66 -18.17
C LYS A 518 -6.40 -27.73 -17.91
N LYS A 519 -5.59 -27.15 -18.80
CA LYS A 519 -4.12 -27.16 -18.73
C LYS A 519 -3.60 -25.98 -17.90
N GLN A 520 -4.25 -24.82 -18.01
CA GLN A 520 -3.75 -23.57 -17.46
C GLN A 520 -4.35 -23.17 -16.11
N SER A 521 -5.50 -23.74 -15.73
CA SER A 521 -6.14 -23.54 -14.43
C SER A 521 -5.32 -24.18 -13.30
N GLY A 522 -5.18 -23.48 -12.17
CA GLY A 522 -4.46 -24.01 -11.02
C GLY A 522 -4.22 -22.99 -9.92
N LYS A 523 -3.39 -23.36 -8.95
CA LYS A 523 -2.87 -22.42 -7.95
C LYS A 523 -1.64 -21.71 -8.51
N VAL A 524 -1.56 -20.40 -8.32
CA VAL A 524 -0.45 -19.57 -8.82
C VAL A 524 0.02 -18.67 -7.69
N GLU A 525 1.32 -18.52 -7.49
CA GLU A 525 1.86 -17.51 -6.57
C GLU A 525 1.77 -16.12 -7.24
N ALA A 526 1.44 -15.05 -6.51
CA ALA A 526 1.21 -13.74 -7.12
C ALA A 526 2.40 -13.23 -7.95
N TRP A 527 3.64 -13.47 -7.50
CA TRP A 527 4.87 -13.14 -8.24
C TRP A 527 5.10 -13.96 -9.52
N GLN A 528 4.24 -14.93 -9.84
CA GLN A 528 4.31 -15.70 -11.09
C GLN A 528 3.21 -15.31 -12.08
N LEU A 529 2.18 -14.57 -11.64
CA LEU A 529 0.96 -14.36 -12.42
C LEU A 529 1.23 -13.65 -13.74
N ALA A 530 1.93 -12.51 -13.72
CA ALA A 530 2.23 -11.77 -14.95
C ALA A 530 3.06 -12.61 -15.93
N SER A 531 4.08 -13.33 -15.44
CA SER A 531 4.91 -14.19 -16.29
C SER A 531 4.16 -15.38 -16.89
N LYS A 532 3.21 -15.95 -16.14
CA LYS A 532 2.31 -16.99 -16.65
C LYS A 532 1.44 -16.47 -17.79
N VAL A 533 0.81 -15.32 -17.59
CA VAL A 533 -0.05 -14.66 -18.59
C VAL A 533 0.73 -14.33 -19.85
N LEU A 534 1.91 -13.72 -19.71
CA LEU A 534 2.76 -13.39 -20.86
C LEU A 534 3.23 -14.64 -21.62
N LYS A 535 3.45 -15.77 -20.92
CA LYS A 535 3.82 -17.05 -21.56
C LYS A 535 2.69 -17.60 -22.42
N GLU A 536 1.43 -17.41 -22.01
CA GLU A 536 0.26 -17.91 -22.75
C GLU A 536 0.08 -17.24 -24.12
N VAL A 537 0.67 -16.05 -24.31
CA VAL A 537 0.65 -15.29 -25.57
C VAL A 537 2.02 -15.20 -26.25
N GLY A 538 3.02 -15.96 -25.78
CA GLY A 538 4.36 -16.00 -26.40
C GLY A 538 5.20 -14.74 -26.17
N ILE A 539 4.95 -14.00 -25.09
CA ILE A 539 5.74 -12.84 -24.68
C ILE A 539 6.76 -13.25 -23.60
N HIS A 540 8.04 -13.10 -23.94
CA HIS A 540 9.17 -13.53 -23.10
C HIS A 540 10.09 -12.38 -22.69
N ASN A 541 9.73 -11.12 -22.98
CA ASN A 541 10.59 -9.98 -22.66
C ASN A 541 10.78 -9.81 -21.15
N GLY A 542 11.96 -9.31 -20.74
CA GLY A 542 12.33 -9.15 -19.33
C GLY A 542 13.05 -10.36 -18.74
N PHE A 543 14.17 -10.14 -18.05
CA PHE A 543 14.98 -11.25 -17.55
C PHE A 543 14.27 -12.05 -16.45
N LEU A 544 13.59 -11.36 -15.54
CA LEU A 544 12.88 -12.01 -14.45
C LEU A 544 11.65 -12.76 -14.99
N ASN A 545 10.99 -12.21 -16.02
CA ASN A 545 9.94 -12.91 -16.76
C ASN A 545 10.43 -14.22 -17.38
N GLU A 546 11.52 -14.18 -18.17
CA GLU A 546 12.15 -15.39 -18.74
C GLU A 546 12.51 -16.40 -17.64
N TYR A 547 13.01 -15.91 -16.51
CA TYR A 547 13.37 -16.74 -15.38
C TYR A 547 12.17 -17.49 -14.81
N HIS A 548 11.04 -16.82 -14.56
CA HIS A 548 9.81 -17.47 -14.11
C HIS A 548 9.30 -18.50 -15.11
N GLN A 549 9.28 -18.15 -16.40
CA GLN A 549 8.74 -19.01 -17.44
C GLN A 549 9.56 -20.28 -17.71
N THR A 550 10.87 -20.26 -17.40
CA THR A 550 11.82 -21.32 -17.77
C THR A 550 12.45 -22.07 -16.60
N MET A 551 12.47 -21.50 -15.38
CA MET A 551 13.17 -22.06 -14.22
C MET A 551 12.26 -22.53 -13.10
N GLU A 552 10.93 -22.46 -13.25
CA GLU A 552 9.95 -22.85 -12.23
C GLU A 552 10.22 -24.25 -11.64
N GLU A 553 10.60 -25.20 -12.49
CA GLU A 553 10.91 -26.59 -12.09
C GLU A 553 12.37 -26.80 -11.60
N ASP A 554 13.24 -25.79 -11.63
CA ASP A 554 14.63 -25.91 -11.13
C ASP A 554 14.62 -25.98 -9.60
N LYS A 555 15.30 -26.98 -9.03
CA LYS A 555 15.40 -27.18 -7.57
C LYS A 555 15.96 -25.97 -6.81
N LYS A 556 16.68 -25.07 -7.49
CA LYS A 556 17.23 -23.83 -6.94
C LYS A 556 16.39 -22.60 -7.28
N TYR A 557 15.18 -22.75 -7.83
CA TYR A 557 14.32 -21.66 -8.30
C TYR A 557 14.16 -20.54 -7.26
N ARG A 558 13.64 -20.85 -6.07
CA ARG A 558 13.48 -19.85 -4.99
C ARG A 558 14.80 -19.25 -4.51
N LYS A 559 15.85 -20.06 -4.36
CA LYS A 559 17.18 -19.59 -3.91
C LYS A 559 17.80 -18.61 -4.91
N ASN A 560 17.70 -18.92 -6.20
CA ASN A 560 18.19 -18.06 -7.26
C ASN A 560 17.29 -16.83 -7.42
N LEU A 561 15.95 -16.95 -7.26
CA LEU A 561 15.04 -15.81 -7.26
C LEU A 561 15.41 -14.78 -6.20
N LYS A 562 15.61 -15.21 -4.93
CA LYS A 562 16.11 -14.33 -3.86
C LYS A 562 17.42 -13.63 -4.24
N LEU A 563 18.33 -14.34 -4.90
CA LEU A 563 19.61 -13.80 -5.34
C LEU A 563 19.48 -12.77 -6.46
N LEU A 564 18.61 -13.02 -7.43
CA LEU A 564 18.31 -12.09 -8.51
C LEU A 564 17.60 -10.84 -7.99
N GLN A 565 16.62 -11.01 -7.10
CA GLN A 565 15.91 -9.90 -6.47
C GLN A 565 16.86 -9.01 -5.65
N TYR A 566 17.76 -9.61 -4.86
CA TYR A 566 18.83 -8.87 -4.20
C TYR A 566 19.73 -8.13 -5.22
N ASP A 567 20.19 -8.82 -6.27
CA ASP A 567 21.06 -8.22 -7.31
C ASP A 567 20.42 -6.98 -7.94
N MET A 568 19.13 -7.05 -8.25
CA MET A 568 18.39 -6.02 -8.97
C MET A 568 18.01 -4.82 -8.09
N LEU A 569 17.74 -5.03 -6.80
CA LEU A 569 17.27 -3.97 -5.89
C LEU A 569 18.36 -3.37 -5.00
N TYR A 570 19.30 -4.20 -4.51
CA TYR A 570 20.28 -3.84 -3.48
C TYR A 570 21.73 -4.09 -3.91
N GLY A 571 21.93 -4.94 -4.92
CA GLY A 571 23.24 -5.38 -5.40
C GLY A 571 23.85 -4.46 -6.46
N SER A 572 24.74 -5.03 -7.25
CA SER A 572 25.43 -4.38 -8.37
C SER A 572 24.69 -4.53 -9.71
N ASN A 573 23.49 -5.10 -9.72
CA ASN A 573 22.66 -5.31 -10.91
C ASN A 573 23.40 -6.03 -12.06
N PHE A 574 24.10 -7.13 -11.75
CA PHE A 574 24.81 -7.95 -12.74
C PHE A 574 23.88 -8.57 -13.80
N VAL A 575 22.58 -8.70 -13.50
CA VAL A 575 21.54 -9.05 -14.49
C VAL A 575 21.61 -8.11 -15.69
N ARG A 576 21.73 -6.80 -15.45
CA ARG A 576 21.73 -5.75 -16.47
C ARG A 576 23.11 -5.17 -16.80
N GLU A 577 24.20 -5.80 -16.37
CA GLU A 577 25.59 -5.34 -16.63
C GLU A 577 25.88 -4.96 -18.10
N ASP A 578 25.25 -5.66 -19.06
CA ASP A 578 25.45 -5.45 -20.50
C ASP A 578 24.30 -4.65 -21.16
N LYS A 579 23.37 -4.10 -20.36
CA LYS A 579 22.19 -3.36 -20.82
C LYS A 579 22.22 -1.93 -20.28
N LYS A 580 21.49 -1.03 -20.93
CA LYS A 580 21.22 0.31 -20.38
C LYS A 580 20.48 0.18 -19.04
N SER A 581 20.85 1.02 -18.07
CA SER A 581 20.12 1.18 -16.81
C SER A 581 18.65 1.51 -17.08
N LEU A 582 17.77 1.03 -16.20
CA LEU A 582 16.37 1.46 -16.20
C LEU A 582 16.32 2.87 -15.62
N GLU A 583 15.63 3.76 -16.32
CA GLU A 583 15.42 5.13 -15.87
C GLU A 583 13.93 5.33 -15.56
N PRO A 584 13.57 6.08 -14.50
CA PRO A 584 12.19 6.35 -14.16
C PRO A 584 11.42 6.95 -15.35
N THR A 585 10.19 6.49 -15.57
CA THR A 585 9.34 7.00 -16.65
C THR A 585 8.57 8.22 -16.18
N LYS A 586 8.52 9.27 -17.01
CA LYS A 586 7.65 10.43 -16.74
C LYS A 586 6.20 9.99 -16.88
N ILE A 587 5.46 10.07 -15.78
CA ILE A 587 4.04 9.70 -15.72
C ILE A 587 3.19 10.79 -16.35
N ASN A 588 2.19 10.36 -17.12
CA ASN A 588 1.07 11.17 -17.58
C ASN A 588 -0.19 10.83 -16.78
N TYR A 589 -0.83 11.80 -16.15
CA TYR A 589 -1.97 11.56 -15.25
C TYR A 589 -3.34 11.57 -15.94
N SER A 590 -3.41 11.99 -17.21
CA SER A 590 -4.65 11.95 -17.98
C SER A 590 -4.38 11.75 -19.47
N LEU A 591 -5.18 10.89 -20.11
CA LEU A 591 -5.21 10.77 -21.58
C LEU A 591 -6.12 11.83 -22.23
N SER A 592 -7.11 12.31 -21.46
CA SER A 592 -8.02 13.39 -21.83
C SER A 592 -7.78 14.58 -20.90
N PRO A 593 -6.83 15.49 -21.21
CA PRO A 593 -6.51 16.58 -20.31
C PRO A 593 -7.72 17.50 -20.08
N VAL A 594 -7.68 18.24 -18.98
CA VAL A 594 -8.70 19.25 -18.68
C VAL A 594 -8.57 20.41 -19.65
N GLU A 595 -9.69 20.96 -20.10
CA GLU A 595 -9.71 21.98 -21.16
C GLU A 595 -10.77 23.04 -20.87
N ILE A 596 -10.45 24.30 -21.14
CA ILE A 596 -11.42 25.41 -21.19
C ILE A 596 -11.71 25.70 -22.66
N THR A 597 -12.97 25.64 -23.06
CA THR A 597 -13.39 25.88 -24.45
C THR A 597 -14.03 27.26 -24.64
N GLU A 598 -14.85 27.70 -23.69
CA GLU A 598 -15.58 28.96 -23.76
C GLU A 598 -15.81 29.52 -22.36
N ILE A 599 -16.00 30.83 -22.24
CA ILE A 599 -16.48 31.47 -21.01
C ILE A 599 -17.80 32.18 -21.29
N LYS A 600 -18.80 31.94 -20.45
CA LYS A 600 -20.08 32.64 -20.48
C LYS A 600 -20.28 33.49 -19.24
N GLU A 601 -21.06 34.54 -19.40
CA GLU A 601 -21.47 35.42 -18.30
C GLU A 601 -22.83 34.99 -17.77
N ASP A 602 -22.91 34.72 -16.47
CA ASP A 602 -24.14 34.65 -15.69
C ASP A 602 -24.23 35.89 -14.78
N ARG A 603 -25.32 36.07 -14.00
CA ARG A 603 -25.62 37.31 -13.27
C ARG A 603 -24.43 37.83 -12.44
N ASP A 604 -23.90 37.00 -11.54
CA ASP A 604 -22.84 37.39 -10.60
C ASP A 604 -21.48 36.72 -10.90
N ASP A 605 -21.48 35.70 -11.77
CA ASP A 605 -20.35 34.80 -12.01
C ASP A 605 -20.01 34.62 -13.50
N TYR A 606 -18.81 34.13 -13.78
CA TYR A 606 -18.41 33.59 -15.08
C TYR A 606 -18.45 32.06 -15.05
N LEU A 607 -19.03 31.48 -16.10
CA LEU A 607 -19.10 30.04 -16.32
C LEU A 607 -18.02 29.63 -17.32
N LEU A 608 -17.03 28.91 -16.84
CA LEU A 608 -16.00 28.28 -17.65
C LEU A 608 -16.58 26.98 -18.19
N LEU A 609 -16.84 26.95 -19.49
CA LEU A 609 -17.25 25.77 -20.22
C LEU A 609 -16.00 25.03 -20.70
N GLY A 610 -16.05 23.71 -20.63
CA GLY A 610 -14.89 22.90 -20.91
C GLY A 610 -15.15 21.42 -20.87
N ASN A 611 -14.06 20.65 -20.84
CA ASN A 611 -14.09 19.20 -20.82
C ASN A 611 -13.29 18.66 -19.63
N ASN A 612 -13.71 17.51 -19.13
CA ASN A 612 -13.02 16.73 -18.10
C ASN A 612 -12.82 17.47 -16.77
N PHE A 613 -13.76 18.33 -16.37
CA PHE A 613 -13.77 18.88 -15.02
C PHE A 613 -14.21 17.80 -14.02
N THR A 614 -13.52 17.74 -12.88
CA THR A 614 -13.77 16.78 -11.80
C THR A 614 -13.86 17.53 -10.48
N ASP A 615 -14.13 16.81 -9.40
CA ASP A 615 -14.17 17.42 -8.06
C ASP A 615 -12.79 17.92 -7.60
N ALA A 616 -11.73 17.46 -8.26
CA ALA A 616 -10.36 17.89 -8.07
C ALA A 616 -9.97 19.12 -8.93
N SER A 617 -10.88 19.65 -9.75
CA SER A 617 -10.59 20.80 -10.59
C SER A 617 -10.50 22.09 -9.77
N ARG A 618 -9.42 22.85 -9.95
CA ARG A 618 -9.19 24.16 -9.33
C ARG A 618 -8.83 25.18 -10.41
N VAL A 619 -9.45 26.35 -10.35
CA VAL A 619 -9.19 27.44 -11.30
C VAL A 619 -8.07 28.33 -10.78
N PHE A 620 -7.14 28.68 -11.67
CA PHE A 620 -6.07 29.63 -11.41
C PHE A 620 -6.16 30.78 -12.41
N VAL A 621 -6.01 32.01 -11.90
CA VAL A 621 -5.96 33.24 -12.69
C VAL A 621 -4.60 33.87 -12.51
N ASN A 622 -3.82 34.01 -13.59
CA ASN A 622 -2.42 34.42 -13.58
C ASN A 622 -1.56 33.64 -12.57
N GLY A 623 -1.84 32.34 -12.42
CA GLY A 623 -1.14 31.45 -11.48
C GLY A 623 -1.59 31.58 -10.01
N VAL A 624 -2.56 32.43 -9.71
CA VAL A 624 -3.14 32.56 -8.36
C VAL A 624 -4.46 31.81 -8.31
N ARG A 625 -4.66 30.97 -7.29
CA ARG A 625 -5.90 30.21 -7.12
C ARG A 625 -7.09 31.16 -6.96
N ALA A 626 -8.11 30.96 -7.79
CA ALA A 626 -9.39 31.63 -7.69
C ALA A 626 -10.40 30.76 -6.92
N ALA A 627 -11.39 31.39 -6.29
CA ALA A 627 -12.56 30.68 -5.81
C ALA A 627 -13.30 30.11 -7.02
N SER A 628 -13.60 28.81 -6.98
CA SER A 628 -14.30 28.13 -8.07
C SER A 628 -15.21 27.03 -7.53
N LYS A 629 -16.34 26.82 -8.19
CA LYS A 629 -17.28 25.74 -7.88
C LYS A 629 -17.53 24.89 -9.13
N LYS A 630 -17.60 23.57 -8.97
CA LYS A 630 -17.96 22.66 -10.06
C LYS A 630 -19.47 22.49 -10.10
N GLU A 631 -20.08 22.83 -11.22
CA GLU A 631 -21.50 22.58 -11.48
C GLU A 631 -21.71 21.25 -12.21
N SER A 632 -20.80 20.92 -13.13
CA SER A 632 -20.81 19.64 -13.87
C SER A 632 -19.40 19.30 -14.37
N SER A 633 -19.24 18.18 -15.07
CA SER A 633 -17.97 17.84 -15.72
C SER A 633 -17.61 18.72 -16.93
N SER A 634 -18.49 19.66 -17.30
CA SER A 634 -18.25 20.62 -18.37
C SER A 634 -18.41 22.08 -17.95
N VAL A 635 -18.74 22.35 -16.68
CA VAL A 635 -18.96 23.73 -16.19
C VAL A 635 -18.29 23.94 -14.83
N LEU A 636 -17.40 24.92 -14.77
CA LEU A 636 -16.91 25.53 -13.54
C LEU A 636 -17.43 26.96 -13.43
N GLU A 637 -17.74 27.39 -12.23
CA GLU A 637 -18.20 28.73 -11.90
C GLU A 637 -17.08 29.48 -11.16
N ILE A 638 -16.79 30.72 -11.57
CA ILE A 638 -15.88 31.63 -10.86
C ILE A 638 -16.51 33.01 -10.66
N PRO A 639 -16.19 33.72 -9.56
CA PRO A 639 -16.65 35.10 -9.36
C PRO A 639 -16.14 36.03 -10.45
N LYS A 640 -16.98 36.96 -10.94
CA LYS A 640 -16.53 38.01 -11.87
C LYS A 640 -15.39 38.86 -11.33
N SER A 641 -15.30 39.01 -10.00
CA SER A 641 -14.21 39.73 -9.34
C SER A 641 -12.86 39.02 -9.43
N ALA A 642 -12.83 37.73 -9.78
CA ALA A 642 -11.62 36.91 -9.84
C ALA A 642 -10.82 37.10 -11.14
N VAL A 643 -11.42 37.69 -12.19
CA VAL A 643 -10.80 37.81 -13.52
C VAL A 643 -11.00 39.20 -14.12
N LYS A 644 -9.99 39.67 -14.87
CA LYS A 644 -9.96 40.95 -15.60
C LYS A 644 -9.55 40.71 -17.05
N GLU A 645 -9.77 41.74 -17.88
CA GLU A 645 -9.35 41.74 -19.29
C GLU A 645 -7.85 41.41 -19.42
N GLY A 646 -7.52 40.43 -20.26
CA GLY A 646 -6.15 39.96 -20.51
C GLY A 646 -5.60 38.99 -19.47
N ASP A 647 -6.38 38.61 -18.45
CA ASP A 647 -5.95 37.61 -17.48
C ASP A 647 -5.88 36.21 -18.11
N LYS A 648 -4.90 35.43 -17.70
CA LYS A 648 -4.73 34.04 -18.13
C LYS A 648 -5.37 33.10 -17.14
N ILE A 649 -6.26 32.25 -17.62
CA ILE A 649 -6.98 31.27 -16.82
C ILE A 649 -6.48 29.87 -17.15
N THR A 650 -6.21 29.08 -16.11
CA THR A 650 -5.95 27.64 -16.24
C THR A 650 -6.83 26.86 -15.27
N VAL A 651 -7.15 25.62 -15.63
CA VAL A 651 -7.78 24.65 -14.72
C VAL A 651 -6.77 23.55 -14.42
N HIS A 652 -6.55 23.28 -13.15
CA HIS A 652 -5.63 22.26 -12.67
C HIS A 652 -6.44 21.13 -12.04
N GLN A 653 -6.11 19.88 -12.38
CA GLN A 653 -6.49 18.72 -11.59
C GLN A 653 -5.45 18.52 -10.50
N VAL A 654 -5.86 18.78 -9.27
CA VAL A 654 -4.94 18.75 -8.12
C VAL A 654 -5.14 17.49 -7.29
N SER A 655 -4.11 17.05 -6.56
CA SER A 655 -4.24 15.89 -5.68
C SER A 655 -5.33 16.13 -4.62
N VAL A 656 -6.17 15.11 -4.37
CA VAL A 656 -7.21 15.19 -3.33
C VAL A 656 -6.61 15.38 -1.94
N THR A 657 -5.42 14.81 -1.73
CA THR A 657 -4.74 14.88 -0.43
C THR A 657 -3.97 16.21 -0.32
N ASN A 658 -3.55 16.78 -1.45
CA ASN A 658 -2.68 17.95 -1.53
C ASN A 658 -3.05 18.82 -2.74
N GLU A 659 -3.81 19.88 -2.51
CA GLU A 659 -4.28 20.74 -3.60
C GLU A 659 -3.20 21.61 -4.26
N ASN A 660 -1.96 21.63 -3.72
CA ASN A 660 -0.84 22.31 -4.35
C ASN A 660 -0.10 21.41 -5.36
N ILE A 661 -0.30 20.10 -5.32
CA ILE A 661 0.23 19.17 -6.32
C ILE A 661 -0.74 19.16 -7.50
N THR A 662 -0.28 19.70 -8.63
CA THR A 662 -0.99 19.59 -9.91
C THR A 662 -0.60 18.28 -10.58
N LEU A 663 -1.58 17.42 -10.84
CA LEU A 663 -1.40 16.15 -11.57
C LEU A 663 -1.54 16.36 -13.07
N ASN A 664 -2.46 17.24 -13.48
CA ASN A 664 -2.74 17.60 -14.86
C ASN A 664 -3.28 19.03 -14.92
N GLN A 665 -3.09 19.75 -16.04
CA GLN A 665 -3.55 21.13 -16.21
C GLN A 665 -4.01 21.40 -17.64
N SER A 666 -4.89 22.39 -17.80
CA SER A 666 -5.30 22.89 -19.11
C SER A 666 -4.23 23.77 -19.74
N GLU A 667 -4.36 23.98 -21.04
CA GLU A 667 -3.72 25.12 -21.70
C GLU A 667 -4.22 26.45 -21.12
N GLU A 668 -3.45 27.52 -21.33
CA GLU A 668 -3.82 28.87 -20.91
C GLU A 668 -4.97 29.41 -21.78
N TYR A 669 -6.05 29.86 -21.14
CA TYR A 669 -7.13 30.58 -21.78
C TYR A 669 -7.03 32.07 -21.45
N GLU A 670 -6.81 32.93 -22.45
CA GLU A 670 -6.78 34.39 -22.24
C GLU A 670 -8.20 34.97 -22.20
N PHE A 671 -8.53 35.62 -21.10
CA PHE A 671 -9.85 36.21 -20.88
C PHE A 671 -10.00 37.51 -21.67
N HIS A 672 -11.01 37.55 -22.55
CA HIS A 672 -11.43 38.76 -23.24
C HIS A 672 -12.93 38.96 -23.10
N LYS A 673 -13.33 40.10 -22.53
CA LYS A 673 -14.72 40.39 -22.21
C LYS A 673 -15.61 40.47 -23.45
N ASP A 674 -15.07 40.89 -24.59
CA ASP A 674 -15.78 40.95 -25.87
C ASP A 674 -16.09 39.56 -26.46
N LYS A 675 -15.34 38.53 -26.06
CA LYS A 675 -15.58 37.13 -26.45
C LYS A 675 -16.54 36.39 -25.50
N VAL A 676 -16.84 36.97 -24.35
CA VAL A 676 -17.76 36.36 -23.38
C VAL A 676 -19.20 36.49 -23.86
N ARG A 677 -19.91 35.37 -23.91
CA ARG A 677 -21.33 35.35 -24.29
C ARG A 677 -22.23 35.35 -23.06
N LEU A 678 -23.34 36.09 -23.12
CA LEU A 678 -24.38 35.99 -22.09
C LEU A 678 -25.00 34.58 -22.12
N LEU A 679 -25.17 33.98 -20.94
CA LEU A 679 -25.78 32.65 -20.81
C LEU A 679 -27.21 32.62 -21.36
N TYR A 680 -27.96 33.72 -21.15
CA TYR A 680 -29.29 33.93 -21.70
C TYR A 680 -29.25 35.11 -22.68
N LYS A 681 -29.57 34.87 -23.96
CA LYS A 681 -30.00 35.95 -24.86
C LYS A 681 -31.38 36.40 -24.40
N ASN A 682 -31.56 37.67 -24.06
CA ASN A 682 -32.91 38.21 -23.88
C ASN A 682 -33.70 37.99 -25.18
N LEU A 683 -34.84 37.30 -25.09
CA LEU A 683 -35.77 37.08 -26.21
C LEU A 683 -36.43 38.37 -26.75
N TYR A 684 -36.02 39.54 -26.25
CA TYR A 684 -36.60 40.85 -26.57
C TYR A 684 -35.60 41.85 -27.17
N ASP A 685 -34.34 41.45 -27.42
CA ASP A 685 -33.32 42.30 -28.04
C ASP A 685 -32.97 41.83 -29.47
N GLU A 686 -33.99 41.66 -30.32
CA GLU A 686 -33.87 41.66 -31.80
C GLU A 686 -34.82 42.67 -32.44
#